data_AF-A0A0A2MF04-F1
#
_entry.id   AF-A0A0A2MF04-F1
#
_cell.length_a   1.000
_cell.length_b   1.000
_cell.length_c   1.000
_cell.angle_alpha   90.00
_cell.angle_beta   90.00
_cell.angle_gamma   90.00
#
_symmetry.space_group_name_H-M   'P 1'
#
loop_
_entity.id
_entity.type
_entity.pdbx_description
1 polymer ?
#
loop_
_entity_poly.entity_id
_entity_poly.type
_entity_poly.pdbx_seq_one_letter_code
_entity_poly.pdbx_strand_id
1 'polypeptide(L)'
;MKKQLLFLFLLSTLKMLPQSGETDAAFGIDGKTVTGFGSNENRAYAIAFQPDGKFLVGGTSLNSNGEDDFALARYNVNGSLDVSFGVHGKVLTGFMEVNNDSSIIRSIHVLADGKIIVLGTTGMNGISSTVVIARYLANGHIDGTFGTNGKIITALASFINDGNSLIVQADGKIIVTAVKLDFNSPDAIGIERYTADGMPDSAFGTNGQVVLSFGTGNSWPSCIALKPDGKFVIAGKYPTVNSKIAVAQYTADGTLDTGFDTDGKVITSVGAGTSGAAKQLSIGADGKIKIAGIVGVNFALLQYNANGSLDTSFSGDGSVLTPLTANEQFYQTNSVAIQPDGKYLLVINPVSLSPSSDFLIRRYNADGTMDTSFGTGGTVLTTFGTGLNEAKAAAVLPNGKIVVAGQAQSLDLSHVDFAVAQYDSNGMADVLLDADGKVTTAFEKGNDFLSHIVVLPNDELIAVGTTEHKERNTSFYKDIVLSKYYSDGSPDTTFGNFGKVVSVFGDNLNQVTATSFQPGGKIILGNVYSVYSTPGYFGELIRYNVDGSLDATFGINGKNALNFTPSSIVFQADGKMIVAGGGTLEGVNGFIISRYNSNGTLDANFGTDGQLLVFFGQTSYGNASILIQPDNRIILFGSSSDPNLYNGSITLSTARINSNGSLDTTFGTGGKETTLIGYTYFPYAGTIKPDGKLIIAGVSNGPHFSTVRYNANGTIDPAYGTAGILTSDLSGDYSQVTSVLPQPDGKFLVALKMPGEAPESCDFMIKRFNADGTFDDDFGGQNGITTSFYDGYDAAFAVGLQSDNKVVVAGSANNGVSMDFALTRYTNTILNVDHFNNDSFGLVLYPNPVKDKLYIKNVEGGKLEIRGYCIYNTLGQLIYSGAASDSEVPTTNFSKGLYSILINTNNGTVSKKIIKQ
;
A
#
# COMPACT_ATOMS: atom_id res chain seq x y z
N MET A 1 -69.64 8.29 -23.43
CA MET A 1 -69.23 9.32 -22.44
C MET A 1 -68.23 8.67 -21.51
N LYS A 2 -66.94 9.04 -21.43
CA LYS A 2 -66.28 10.27 -20.92
C LYS A 2 -66.31 10.44 -19.38
N LYS A 3 -65.10 10.39 -18.80
CA LYS A 3 -64.60 11.02 -17.55
C LYS A 3 -65.05 10.46 -16.18
N GLN A 4 -64.31 10.63 -15.07
CA GLN A 4 -62.84 10.69 -14.75
C GLN A 4 -62.68 11.10 -13.26
N LEU A 5 -61.84 10.40 -12.47
CA LEU A 5 -61.00 10.81 -11.31
C LEU A 5 -60.66 9.49 -10.54
N LEU A 6 -59.44 8.96 -10.51
CA LEU A 6 -58.16 9.47 -10.01
C LEU A 6 -58.06 9.52 -8.46
N PHE A 7 -57.43 8.50 -7.88
CA PHE A 7 -56.55 8.68 -6.73
C PHE A 7 -55.32 7.78 -6.91
N LEU A 8 -54.16 8.42 -6.84
CA LEU A 8 -52.82 7.84 -6.96
C LEU A 8 -52.11 8.20 -5.66
N PHE A 9 -51.42 7.27 -4.98
CA PHE A 9 -50.08 7.51 -4.37
C PHE A 9 -49.52 6.32 -3.57
N LEU A 10 -48.19 6.32 -3.44
CA LEU A 10 -47.34 5.55 -2.50
C LEU A 10 -47.20 4.03 -2.75
N LEU A 11 -46.52 3.67 -3.84
CA LEU A 11 -45.27 2.91 -3.67
C LEU A 11 -44.17 3.91 -3.28
N SER A 12 -43.44 3.65 -2.20
CA SER A 12 -42.12 4.24 -1.94
C SER A 12 -41.36 3.46 -0.87
N THR A 13 -40.02 3.46 -0.96
CA THR A 13 -39.04 2.95 0.02
C THR A 13 -39.07 1.44 0.30
N LEU A 14 -38.84 0.63 -0.74
CA LEU A 14 -37.78 -0.37 -0.59
C LEU A 14 -36.47 0.43 -0.65
N LYS A 15 -35.71 0.49 0.46
CA LYS A 15 -34.32 0.96 0.40
C LYS A 15 -33.56 0.01 -0.51
N MET A 16 -33.22 0.45 -1.72
CA MET A 16 -32.23 -0.25 -2.51
C MET A 16 -30.91 -0.21 -1.75
N LEU A 17 -30.25 -1.36 -1.65
CA LEU A 17 -28.90 -1.43 -1.12
C LEU A 17 -27.99 -0.53 -1.97
N PRO A 18 -26.83 -0.07 -1.45
CA PRO A 18 -25.79 0.57 -2.25
C PRO A 18 -25.14 -0.42 -3.24
N GLN A 19 -25.93 -0.78 -4.25
CA GLN A 19 -25.57 -0.85 -5.67
C GLN A 19 -26.36 0.20 -6.49
N SER A 20 -26.87 1.23 -5.79
CA SER A 20 -27.63 2.38 -6.30
C SER A 20 -28.02 3.36 -5.18
N GLY A 21 -28.26 2.87 -3.95
CA GLY A 21 -28.70 3.70 -2.82
C GLY A 21 -30.21 3.99 -2.80
N GLU A 22 -30.63 4.97 -2.00
CA GLU A 22 -32.03 5.47 -2.00
C GLU A 22 -32.13 7.00 -1.97
N THR A 23 -31.49 7.65 -0.99
CA THR A 23 -31.42 9.11 -0.82
C THR A 23 -30.35 9.43 0.21
N ASP A 24 -29.37 10.26 -0.16
CA ASP A 24 -28.21 10.60 0.64
C ASP A 24 -28.41 11.88 1.48
N ALA A 25 -28.12 11.80 2.79
CA ALA A 25 -28.08 12.95 3.70
C ALA A 25 -27.37 12.62 5.03
N ALA A 26 -26.04 12.81 5.13
CA ALA A 26 -25.35 12.81 6.43
C ALA A 26 -24.10 13.72 6.54
N PHE A 27 -22.94 13.35 5.99
CA PHE A 27 -21.66 14.04 6.34
C PHE A 27 -20.51 13.84 5.32
N GLY A 28 -19.24 14.06 5.71
CA GLY A 28 -18.18 14.44 4.78
C GLY A 28 -18.23 15.96 4.57
N ILE A 29 -18.26 16.48 3.34
CA ILE A 29 -18.61 17.88 3.07
C ILE A 29 -19.69 18.03 1.99
N ASP A 30 -20.62 18.96 2.29
CA ASP A 30 -21.57 19.61 1.38
C ASP A 30 -21.00 20.92 0.77
N GLY A 31 -20.33 21.77 1.56
CA GLY A 31 -19.55 22.90 1.06
C GLY A 31 -19.22 24.07 1.97
N LYS A 32 -20.05 24.37 2.98
CA LYS A 32 -20.20 25.78 3.42
C LYS A 32 -19.53 26.02 4.77
N THR A 33 -18.28 26.50 4.72
CA THR A 33 -17.27 26.31 5.80
C THR A 33 -16.56 27.60 6.25
N VAL A 34 -15.42 27.97 5.63
CA VAL A 34 -14.42 28.98 6.09
C VAL A 34 -13.74 28.67 7.45
N THR A 35 -12.41 28.75 7.55
CA THR A 35 -11.69 28.73 8.86
C THR A 35 -10.35 29.50 8.88
N GLY A 36 -9.31 29.04 8.16
CA GLY A 36 -7.97 29.66 8.12
C GLY A 36 -6.87 28.91 8.89
N PHE A 37 -5.72 28.64 8.24
CA PHE A 37 -4.46 28.24 8.91
C PHE A 37 -3.18 28.71 8.17
N GLY A 38 -2.52 27.91 7.31
CA GLY A 38 -1.09 28.10 7.01
C GLY A 38 -0.76 28.91 5.75
N SER A 39 -0.34 28.26 4.68
CA SER A 39 0.55 28.91 3.73
C SER A 39 0.61 28.16 2.42
N ASN A 40 1.11 28.81 1.37
CA ASN A 40 0.48 28.83 0.05
C ASN A 40 0.83 27.64 -0.90
N GLU A 41 0.83 26.43 -0.35
CA GLU A 41 0.81 25.09 -0.98
C GLU A 41 0.11 24.11 0.03
N ASN A 42 -0.28 22.85 -0.24
CA ASN A 42 -1.10 22.09 0.74
C ASN A 42 -1.09 20.55 0.71
N ARG A 43 -1.30 19.93 -0.46
CA ARG A 43 -2.37 18.92 -0.61
C ARG A 43 -1.97 17.46 -0.32
N ALA A 44 -2.05 16.55 -1.29
CA ALA A 44 -2.70 15.25 -1.08
C ALA A 44 -1.82 13.96 -1.13
N TYR A 45 -2.47 12.79 -1.20
CA TYR A 45 -1.89 11.45 -1.51
C TYR A 45 -0.90 10.81 -0.52
N ALA A 46 -0.60 11.38 0.64
CA ALA A 46 -0.09 10.57 1.76
C ALA A 46 -1.29 10.04 2.56
N ILE A 47 -1.44 8.71 2.71
CA ILE A 47 -2.43 8.13 3.64
C ILE A 47 -1.75 7.12 4.57
N ALA A 48 -1.70 7.47 5.85
CA ALA A 48 -1.02 6.82 6.96
C ALA A 48 -1.82 6.94 8.26
N PHE A 49 -1.35 6.26 9.32
CA PHE A 49 -2.19 5.95 10.49
C PHE A 49 -1.41 6.07 11.83
N GLN A 50 -1.93 5.46 12.90
CA GLN A 50 -1.55 5.66 14.30
C GLN A 50 -1.87 4.41 15.17
N PRO A 51 -1.55 4.39 16.48
CA PRO A 51 -1.90 3.25 17.34
C PRO A 51 -3.39 3.21 17.72
N ASP A 52 -4.14 4.31 17.49
CA ASP A 52 -5.55 4.47 17.86
C ASP A 52 -6.51 4.60 16.66
N GLY A 53 -5.98 4.60 15.43
CA GLY A 53 -6.67 5.09 14.24
C GLY A 53 -5.67 5.68 13.24
N LYS A 54 -5.90 6.84 12.60
CA LYS A 54 -7.10 7.69 12.64
C LYS A 54 -7.12 8.58 11.38
N PHE A 55 -7.99 9.58 11.40
CA PHE A 55 -8.19 10.65 10.42
C PHE A 55 -6.96 11.58 10.29
N LEU A 56 -5.80 11.07 9.87
CA LEU A 56 -4.47 11.70 9.93
C LEU A 56 -4.21 12.90 8.95
N VAL A 57 -5.24 13.63 8.51
CA VAL A 57 -5.25 14.62 7.39
C VAL A 57 -3.90 15.33 7.07
N GLY A 58 -3.34 15.03 5.90
CA GLY A 58 -2.17 15.72 5.34
C GLY A 58 -1.39 14.91 4.30
N GLY A 59 -0.92 15.56 3.25
CA GLY A 59 -0.05 14.98 2.22
C GLY A 59 1.38 15.46 2.36
N THR A 60 1.61 16.77 2.29
CA THR A 60 2.92 17.37 2.54
C THR A 60 2.82 18.81 3.13
N SER A 61 3.96 19.44 3.43
CA SER A 61 4.09 20.76 4.06
C SER A 61 5.32 21.48 3.49
N LEU A 62 5.61 22.72 3.92
CA LEU A 62 6.83 23.51 3.68
C LEU A 62 7.12 24.30 4.96
N ASN A 63 8.36 24.68 5.20
CA ASN A 63 8.79 25.48 6.35
C ASN A 63 9.06 26.96 5.95
N SER A 64 9.17 27.85 6.93
CA SER A 64 8.73 29.26 6.90
C SER A 64 9.41 30.28 5.95
N ASN A 65 10.19 29.84 4.97
CA ASN A 65 10.85 30.65 3.93
C ASN A 65 10.48 30.22 2.50
N GLY A 66 9.91 29.03 2.35
CA GLY A 66 10.67 28.07 1.58
C GLY A 66 11.92 27.66 2.36
N GLU A 67 11.72 27.19 3.57
CA GLU A 67 12.64 26.30 4.29
C GLU A 67 12.02 24.90 4.15
N ASP A 68 12.70 23.86 4.60
CA ASP A 68 12.10 22.52 4.72
C ASP A 68 12.13 22.07 6.19
N ASP A 69 11.20 21.20 6.60
CA ASP A 69 11.19 20.47 7.88
C ASP A 69 10.07 19.41 8.05
N PHE A 70 8.89 19.76 8.62
CA PHE A 70 7.85 18.83 9.14
C PHE A 70 6.41 19.17 8.52
N ALA A 71 5.44 18.48 7.79
CA ALA A 71 4.87 17.22 7.06
C ALA A 71 4.44 15.62 7.33
N LEU A 72 4.19 14.66 8.31
CA LEU A 72 4.22 14.03 9.73
C LEU A 72 3.81 14.62 11.14
N ALA A 73 2.55 14.54 11.61
CA ALA A 73 2.10 14.93 12.99
C ALA A 73 0.66 14.47 13.41
N ARG A 74 -0.04 15.18 14.35
CA ARG A 74 -1.21 14.67 15.11
C ARG A 74 -2.16 15.71 15.77
N TYR A 75 -3.37 15.93 15.22
CA TYR A 75 -4.59 16.43 15.93
C TYR A 75 -5.22 15.21 16.72
N ASN A 76 -6.56 14.98 16.85
CA ASN A 76 -7.04 13.75 17.53
C ASN A 76 -8.25 12.92 17.01
N VAL A 77 -9.54 13.33 17.13
CA VAL A 77 -10.70 12.41 16.93
C VAL A 77 -11.86 13.01 16.10
N ASN A 78 -13.07 13.13 16.66
CA ASN A 78 -14.33 13.49 16.01
C ASN A 78 -15.05 14.50 16.92
N GLY A 79 -14.98 15.80 16.60
CA GLY A 79 -15.32 16.90 17.54
C GLY A 79 -14.49 18.32 17.56
N SER A 80 -14.74 20.33 18.63
CA SER A 80 -14.37 21.81 18.80
C SER A 80 -13.20 22.21 19.72
N LEU A 81 -12.28 23.06 19.24
CA LEU A 81 -11.20 23.72 20.00
C LEU A 81 -10.15 22.81 20.69
N ASP A 82 -10.08 21.54 20.31
CA ASP A 82 -9.25 20.51 20.94
C ASP A 82 -7.73 20.68 20.67
N VAL A 83 -6.94 21.20 21.63
CA VAL A 83 -5.53 21.61 21.39
C VAL A 83 -4.49 21.28 22.49
N SER A 84 -3.66 20.24 22.25
CA SER A 84 -2.26 20.20 22.71
C SER A 84 -1.26 19.62 21.67
N PHE A 85 -0.71 18.41 21.82
CA PHE A 85 0.68 18.11 21.42
C PHE A 85 0.97 17.53 20.02
N GLY A 86 0.06 17.57 19.04
CA GLY A 86 0.50 17.99 17.71
C GLY A 86 0.61 19.49 17.75
N VAL A 87 1.79 20.00 18.09
CA VAL A 87 2.02 21.09 19.08
C VAL A 87 1.47 22.49 18.72
N HIS A 88 2.33 23.50 18.59
CA HIS A 88 2.07 24.93 18.38
C HIS A 88 3.27 25.47 17.59
N GLY A 89 3.29 25.26 16.26
CA GLY A 89 4.45 25.53 15.41
C GLY A 89 4.23 26.54 14.30
N LYS A 90 5.21 26.76 13.41
CA LYS A 90 6.50 26.06 13.25
C LYS A 90 7.51 26.28 14.44
N VAL A 91 8.32 25.28 14.84
CA VAL A 91 9.26 25.28 16.02
C VAL A 91 10.55 24.48 15.75
N LEU A 92 11.73 24.87 16.27
CA LEU A 92 13.06 24.34 15.88
C LEU A 92 13.78 23.35 16.84
N THR A 93 14.10 22.12 16.38
CA THR A 93 15.13 21.18 16.91
C THR A 93 15.54 20.04 15.90
N GLY A 94 15.44 20.27 14.58
CA GLY A 94 15.43 19.25 13.50
C GLY A 94 16.78 18.74 12.94
N PHE A 95 16.84 18.59 11.61
CA PHE A 95 17.89 17.91 10.83
C PHE A 95 19.07 18.84 10.45
N MET A 96 19.12 19.35 9.21
CA MET A 96 20.00 20.41 8.67
C MET A 96 19.46 20.93 7.31
N GLU A 97 19.79 22.14 6.81
CA GLU A 97 19.97 23.46 7.46
C GLU A 97 20.37 24.66 6.54
N VAL A 98 20.64 24.56 5.22
CA VAL A 98 21.07 25.72 4.34
C VAL A 98 20.56 25.71 2.87
N ASN A 99 19.29 25.35 2.69
CA ASN A 99 18.26 25.74 1.71
C ASN A 99 18.29 25.35 0.20
N ASN A 100 17.12 24.91 -0.32
CA ASN A 100 16.64 24.72 -1.72
C ASN A 100 16.95 23.38 -2.46
N ASP A 101 16.01 22.42 -2.54
CA ASP A 101 16.02 21.37 -3.60
C ASP A 101 14.59 20.84 -3.94
N SER A 102 13.95 20.02 -3.10
CA SER A 102 12.48 19.79 -2.96
C SER A 102 12.08 18.69 -1.94
N SER A 103 11.80 19.09 -0.68
CA SER A 103 11.40 18.31 0.52
C SER A 103 10.31 17.21 0.49
N ILE A 104 9.86 16.66 -0.66
CA ILE A 104 8.63 15.84 -0.85
C ILE A 104 8.39 14.70 0.18
N ILE A 105 7.11 14.37 0.43
CA ILE A 105 6.65 13.19 1.20
C ILE A 105 6.26 12.01 0.29
N ARG A 106 6.43 10.78 0.78
CA ARG A 106 5.78 9.53 0.33
C ARG A 106 5.31 8.70 1.54
N SER A 107 4.40 9.29 2.32
CA SER A 107 3.74 8.71 3.49
C SER A 107 4.54 8.68 4.81
N ILE A 108 3.84 8.33 5.89
CA ILE A 108 4.12 8.64 7.29
C ILE A 108 4.13 7.38 8.19
N HIS A 109 4.87 7.44 9.31
CA HIS A 109 4.70 6.50 10.43
C HIS A 109 4.58 7.18 11.81
N VAL A 110 3.64 6.72 12.65
CA VAL A 110 3.31 7.30 13.98
C VAL A 110 2.87 6.22 14.99
N LEU A 111 3.59 6.10 16.11
CA LEU A 111 3.27 5.33 17.32
C LEU A 111 3.91 6.04 18.53
N ALA A 112 3.53 5.66 19.76
CA ALA A 112 4.04 6.29 20.99
C ALA A 112 4.31 5.30 22.14
N ASP A 113 4.06 4.01 21.92
CA ASP A 113 4.06 2.93 22.91
C ASP A 113 5.46 2.27 23.09
N GLY A 114 6.51 3.09 23.08
CA GLY A 114 7.90 2.65 23.23
C GLY A 114 8.91 3.80 23.02
N LYS A 115 10.21 3.50 23.13
CA LYS A 115 11.28 4.39 22.64
C LYS A 115 11.45 4.13 21.14
N ILE A 116 11.27 5.16 20.32
CA ILE A 116 10.69 5.01 18.96
C ILE A 116 11.32 6.00 17.97
N ILE A 117 11.41 5.67 16.66
CA ILE A 117 12.19 6.44 15.65
C ILE A 117 11.51 6.43 14.27
N VAL A 118 11.33 7.58 13.60
CA VAL A 118 10.59 7.74 12.31
C VAL A 118 11.50 7.84 11.07
N LEU A 119 10.91 7.59 9.89
CA LEU A 119 11.63 7.40 8.61
C LEU A 119 11.69 8.67 7.76
N GLY A 120 12.59 8.66 6.79
CA GLY A 120 12.40 9.35 5.52
C GLY A 120 13.49 9.02 4.49
N THR A 121 13.50 9.80 3.42
CA THR A 121 14.45 9.71 2.32
C THR A 121 14.63 11.14 1.81
N THR A 122 14.88 12.03 2.77
CA THR A 122 15.00 13.48 2.57
C THR A 122 16.37 13.84 1.95
N GLY A 123 16.45 13.90 0.62
CA GLY A 123 17.70 13.72 -0.14
C GLY A 123 18.22 14.96 -0.87
N MET A 124 18.57 14.82 -2.15
CA MET A 124 19.23 15.83 -3.01
C MET A 124 19.17 15.38 -4.47
N ASN A 125 19.43 16.30 -5.40
CA ASN A 125 19.60 16.15 -6.86
C ASN A 125 20.68 15.12 -7.36
N GLY A 126 20.86 13.97 -6.68
CA GLY A 126 21.36 12.73 -7.28
C GLY A 126 22.87 12.48 -7.34
N ILE A 127 23.70 13.18 -6.55
CA ILE A 127 25.17 13.04 -6.59
C ILE A 127 25.77 12.83 -5.19
N SER A 128 26.19 11.60 -4.88
CA SER A 128 26.57 11.10 -3.53
C SER A 128 25.37 10.68 -2.67
N SER A 129 25.59 9.87 -1.63
CA SER A 129 24.51 9.12 -0.94
C SER A 129 24.84 8.79 0.53
N THR A 130 23.81 8.77 1.40
CA THR A 130 23.87 9.01 2.86
C THR A 130 22.51 8.85 3.65
N VAL A 131 22.48 8.85 5.00
CA VAL A 131 21.29 8.67 5.90
C VAL A 131 21.43 9.38 7.28
N VAL A 132 20.40 10.13 7.72
CA VAL A 132 20.33 11.01 8.94
C VAL A 132 19.05 10.80 9.77
N ILE A 133 19.00 11.29 11.03
CA ILE A 133 17.77 11.53 11.80
C ILE A 133 17.99 12.44 13.07
N ALA A 134 16.95 13.16 13.57
CA ALA A 134 17.03 14.32 14.51
C ALA A 134 17.20 14.08 16.06
N ARG A 135 16.39 14.69 16.97
CA ARG A 135 16.76 14.94 18.41
C ARG A 135 15.69 14.78 19.55
N TYR A 136 14.96 13.67 19.70
CA TYR A 136 13.89 13.52 20.74
C TYR A 136 13.92 12.16 21.53
N LEU A 137 12.81 11.72 22.18
CA LEU A 137 12.63 10.42 22.91
C LEU A 137 11.55 9.54 22.25
N ALA A 138 10.28 9.84 22.56
CA ALA A 138 9.07 9.47 21.85
C ALA A 138 8.02 10.58 22.01
N ASN A 139 8.42 11.76 22.55
CA ASN A 139 7.54 12.69 23.23
C ASN A 139 8.18 14.00 23.75
N GLY A 140 7.56 15.15 23.48
CA GLY A 140 7.64 16.31 24.36
C GLY A 140 8.79 17.29 24.13
N HIS A 141 9.36 17.78 25.24
CA HIS A 141 10.46 18.75 25.34
C HIS A 141 11.48 18.36 26.44
N ILE A 142 12.58 19.12 26.50
CA ILE A 142 13.77 19.08 27.39
C ILE A 142 14.60 17.78 27.41
N ASP A 143 15.89 17.90 27.03
CA ASP A 143 16.83 16.78 26.81
C ASP A 143 18.28 17.16 27.20
N GLY A 144 19.23 16.24 26.97
CA GLY A 144 20.66 16.52 26.95
C GLY A 144 21.58 15.43 26.39
N THR A 145 21.08 14.34 25.77
CA THR A 145 21.94 13.17 25.47
C THR A 145 21.64 12.38 24.19
N PHE A 146 22.65 12.11 23.35
CA PHE A 146 22.78 10.86 22.55
C PHE A 146 24.20 10.65 21.98
N GLY A 147 24.77 9.48 22.25
CA GLY A 147 25.64 8.77 21.28
C GLY A 147 26.92 9.49 20.88
N THR A 148 27.20 9.56 19.58
CA THR A 148 28.34 10.29 18.99
C THR A 148 28.27 11.83 19.11
N ASN A 149 27.42 12.36 20.00
CA ASN A 149 27.40 13.75 20.45
C ASN A 149 27.05 14.82 19.39
N GLY A 150 26.86 14.49 18.10
CA GLY A 150 26.71 15.46 17.02
C GLY A 150 26.34 14.87 15.65
N LYS A 151 26.46 15.67 14.59
CA LYS A 151 26.14 15.34 13.19
C LYS A 151 27.38 14.77 12.46
N ILE A 152 27.20 13.81 11.56
CA ILE A 152 28.23 12.97 10.91
C ILE A 152 27.88 12.67 9.42
N ILE A 153 28.49 11.65 8.79
CA ILE A 153 28.32 11.25 7.36
C ILE A 153 28.25 9.71 7.26
N THR A 154 27.45 9.15 6.33
CA THR A 154 27.07 7.72 6.27
C THR A 154 26.95 7.12 4.83
N ALA A 155 25.80 6.58 4.36
CA ALA A 155 25.72 5.73 3.14
C ALA A 155 24.55 5.86 2.08
N LEU A 156 23.24 5.70 2.38
CA LEU A 156 22.26 5.22 1.35
C LEU A 156 21.69 6.17 0.27
N ALA A 157 21.15 5.60 -0.83
CA ALA A 157 20.61 6.31 -2.00
C ALA A 157 19.10 6.14 -2.30
N SER A 158 18.61 6.94 -3.27
CA SER A 158 17.31 6.77 -3.93
C SER A 158 17.23 7.50 -5.29
N PHE A 159 16.45 6.96 -6.25
CA PHE A 159 16.06 7.64 -7.48
C PHE A 159 14.52 7.72 -7.56
N ILE A 160 13.95 8.67 -8.32
CA ILE A 160 12.51 9.03 -8.21
C ILE A 160 11.60 7.82 -8.49
N ASN A 161 10.61 7.60 -7.60
CA ASN A 161 9.68 6.44 -7.51
C ASN A 161 10.20 5.19 -6.75
N ASP A 162 11.05 5.38 -5.75
CA ASP A 162 11.35 4.37 -4.71
C ASP A 162 10.28 4.28 -3.59
N GLY A 163 10.36 3.24 -2.76
CA GLY A 163 9.43 2.92 -1.67
C GLY A 163 10.09 2.08 -0.56
N ASN A 164 9.94 2.50 0.71
CA ASN A 164 10.48 1.87 1.92
C ASN A 164 9.50 2.05 3.11
N SER A 165 9.74 1.38 4.26
CA SER A 165 9.01 1.41 5.56
C SER A 165 9.72 0.49 6.61
N LEU A 166 9.08 -0.43 7.36
CA LEU A 166 9.71 -1.57 8.10
C LEU A 166 8.73 -2.72 8.50
N ILE A 167 9.07 -4.02 8.38
CA ILE A 167 8.16 -5.15 8.75
C ILE A 167 8.44 -5.77 10.15
N VAL A 168 7.99 -7.01 10.41
CA VAL A 168 7.86 -7.65 11.72
C VAL A 168 8.37 -9.11 11.72
N GLN A 169 8.74 -9.62 12.90
CA GLN A 169 9.10 -11.02 13.22
C GLN A 169 8.80 -11.27 14.73
N ALA A 170 9.06 -12.48 15.26
CA ALA A 170 8.77 -12.87 16.65
C ALA A 170 9.54 -12.09 17.75
N ASP A 171 10.75 -12.54 18.10
CA ASP A 171 11.53 -12.19 19.30
C ASP A 171 12.24 -10.81 19.31
N GLY A 172 11.46 -9.72 19.30
CA GLY A 172 11.83 -8.35 19.73
C GLY A 172 12.95 -7.56 19.01
N LYS A 173 13.89 -8.17 18.28
CA LYS A 173 15.02 -7.50 17.60
C LYS A 173 14.70 -6.91 16.21
N ILE A 174 15.59 -6.07 15.71
CA ILE A 174 15.45 -5.23 14.53
C ILE A 174 16.27 -5.79 13.34
N ILE A 175 16.06 -5.31 12.11
CA ILE A 175 17.00 -5.24 10.94
C ILE A 175 16.57 -4.02 10.11
N VAL A 176 17.49 -3.19 9.60
CA VAL A 176 17.21 -1.96 8.83
C VAL A 176 18.30 -1.77 7.77
N THR A 177 18.05 -1.95 6.45
CA THR A 177 19.14 -2.13 5.46
C THR A 177 18.85 -1.77 3.96
N ALA A 178 18.41 -0.54 3.65
CA ALA A 178 18.31 0.05 2.28
C ALA A 178 19.63 0.16 1.45
N VAL A 179 19.61 0.83 0.28
CA VAL A 179 20.48 0.64 -0.92
C VAL A 179 21.71 1.57 -1.12
N LYS A 180 22.64 1.20 -2.03
CA LYS A 180 23.93 1.86 -2.38
C LYS A 180 23.93 3.21 -3.14
N LEU A 181 23.85 3.20 -4.48
CA LEU A 181 24.49 4.14 -5.44
C LEU A 181 26.04 4.19 -5.34
N ASP A 182 26.71 3.87 -6.45
CA ASP A 182 28.17 3.99 -6.66
C ASP A 182 28.48 4.24 -8.15
N PHE A 183 29.71 4.64 -8.46
CA PHE A 183 30.19 4.92 -9.82
C PHE A 183 31.36 4.01 -10.27
N ASN A 184 31.72 2.98 -9.49
CA ASN A 184 32.79 2.02 -9.80
C ASN A 184 32.22 0.66 -10.26
N SER A 185 31.16 0.19 -9.60
CA SER A 185 30.34 -0.97 -10.01
C SER A 185 29.11 -0.55 -10.83
N PRO A 186 28.49 -1.49 -11.57
CA PRO A 186 27.04 -1.58 -11.58
C PRO A 186 26.58 -1.91 -10.13
N ASP A 187 26.24 -0.90 -9.31
CA ASP A 187 26.11 -0.89 -7.82
C ASP A 187 24.92 -1.64 -7.13
N ALA A 188 25.02 -2.13 -5.87
CA ALA A 188 23.82 -2.42 -5.03
C ALA A 188 23.88 -2.35 -3.48
N ILE A 189 24.70 -3.15 -2.77
CA ILE A 189 24.45 -3.61 -1.37
C ILE A 189 25.77 -3.82 -0.54
N GLY A 190 25.70 -3.73 0.81
CA GLY A 190 26.76 -3.89 1.85
C GLY A 190 26.20 -3.81 3.30
N ILE A 191 26.75 -4.48 4.35
CA ILE A 191 26.07 -4.64 5.67
C ILE A 191 26.47 -3.67 6.80
N GLU A 192 25.52 -3.45 7.71
CA GLU A 192 25.68 -2.86 9.06
C GLU A 192 24.52 -3.37 9.95
N ARG A 193 24.61 -3.15 11.27
CA ARG A 193 23.60 -3.53 12.28
C ARG A 193 23.60 -2.56 13.49
N TYR A 194 22.72 -2.77 14.48
CA TYR A 194 22.06 -1.68 15.37
C TYR A 194 22.26 -2.45 16.81
N THR A 195 22.73 -1.98 18.00
CA THR A 195 22.53 -2.69 19.33
C THR A 195 22.34 -1.91 20.68
N ALA A 196 23.35 -1.66 21.54
CA ALA A 196 23.11 -1.43 22.99
C ALA A 196 24.00 -0.43 23.79
N ASP A 197 25.13 -0.05 23.22
CA ASP A 197 26.30 0.65 23.77
C ASP A 197 27.12 1.29 22.60
N GLY A 198 28.33 0.83 22.27
CA GLY A 198 29.12 1.29 21.11
C GLY A 198 30.42 0.50 20.83
N MET A 199 30.46 -0.22 19.70
CA MET A 199 31.55 -1.11 19.21
C MET A 199 31.48 -1.23 17.67
N PRO A 200 32.48 -1.84 16.99
CA PRO A 200 32.49 -2.11 15.53
C PRO A 200 31.39 -3.08 15.03
N ASP A 201 31.32 -3.26 13.71
CA ASP A 201 30.21 -3.94 13.01
C ASP A 201 29.91 -5.36 13.49
N SER A 202 28.63 -5.74 13.43
CA SER A 202 28.13 -7.02 13.92
C SER A 202 27.84 -8.07 12.84
N ALA A 203 28.57 -7.98 11.71
CA ALA A 203 29.06 -9.10 10.90
C ALA A 203 28.05 -9.98 10.12
N PHE A 204 28.53 -10.74 9.12
CA PHE A 204 27.75 -11.72 8.36
C PHE A 204 28.63 -12.84 7.79
N GLY A 205 28.08 -14.05 7.66
CA GLY A 205 28.82 -15.25 7.25
C GLY A 205 29.89 -15.63 8.27
N THR A 206 31.02 -16.16 7.79
CA THR A 206 32.20 -16.55 8.60
C THR A 206 33.47 -16.31 7.78
N ASN A 207 34.56 -15.93 8.45
CA ASN A 207 35.91 -15.65 7.93
C ASN A 207 36.05 -14.53 6.86
N GLY A 208 35.00 -14.17 6.11
CA GLY A 208 34.98 -12.98 5.24
C GLY A 208 34.33 -13.18 3.87
N GLN A 209 34.61 -12.26 2.95
CA GLN A 209 33.95 -12.16 1.64
C GLN A 209 34.37 -13.30 0.70
N VAL A 210 33.40 -14.12 0.24
CA VAL A 210 33.63 -15.26 -0.66
C VAL A 210 32.58 -15.28 -1.78
N VAL A 211 33.01 -14.96 -3.01
CA VAL A 211 32.15 -14.67 -4.17
C VAL A 211 32.71 -15.34 -5.44
N LEU A 212 31.95 -15.96 -6.36
CA LEU A 212 30.52 -16.30 -6.45
C LEU A 212 29.51 -15.10 -6.49
N SER A 213 28.80 -14.83 -7.59
CA SER A 213 28.82 -15.56 -8.88
C SER A 213 28.36 -14.79 -10.14
N PHE A 214 27.40 -13.87 -10.07
CA PHE A 214 26.47 -13.72 -11.22
C PHE A 214 27.04 -12.99 -12.47
N GLY A 215 27.39 -11.69 -12.41
CA GLY A 215 28.00 -10.97 -13.55
C GLY A 215 27.95 -9.44 -13.45
N THR A 216 27.50 -8.75 -14.50
CA THR A 216 27.41 -7.26 -14.57
C THR A 216 26.11 -6.81 -15.25
N GLY A 217 25.22 -6.09 -14.55
CA GLY A 217 23.88 -5.67 -15.02
C GLY A 217 23.25 -4.60 -14.11
N ASN A 218 21.91 -4.56 -13.93
CA ASN A 218 21.22 -3.65 -13.00
C ASN A 218 20.30 -4.40 -11.98
N SER A 219 20.45 -4.05 -10.71
CA SER A 219 19.74 -4.43 -9.46
C SER A 219 18.37 -3.79 -9.32
N TRP A 220 18.36 -2.60 -8.71
CA TRP A 220 17.19 -1.99 -8.07
C TRP A 220 16.57 -2.98 -7.07
N PRO A 221 17.21 -3.28 -5.92
CA PRO A 221 16.60 -4.11 -4.87
C PRO A 221 15.21 -3.55 -4.54
N SER A 222 14.20 -4.35 -4.88
CA SER A 222 12.80 -3.95 -4.91
C SER A 222 11.94 -4.80 -4.00
N CYS A 223 12.42 -5.99 -3.56
CA CYS A 223 11.63 -6.81 -2.65
C CYS A 223 12.36 -7.71 -1.64
N ILE A 224 11.69 -8.09 -0.55
CA ILE A 224 12.03 -9.29 0.25
C ILE A 224 10.77 -9.93 0.81
N ALA A 225 10.72 -11.26 0.94
CA ALA A 225 9.56 -11.99 1.47
C ALA A 225 9.97 -12.77 2.73
N LEU A 226 9.83 -12.18 3.92
CA LEU A 226 10.43 -12.63 5.17
C LEU A 226 9.41 -12.93 6.30
N LYS A 227 9.79 -13.80 7.24
CA LYS A 227 8.85 -14.63 8.02
C LYS A 227 9.30 -14.75 9.50
N PRO A 228 8.44 -15.05 10.50
CA PRO A 228 8.66 -14.86 11.95
C PRO A 228 10.01 -15.20 12.64
N ASP A 229 10.73 -16.28 12.30
CA ASP A 229 11.97 -16.64 13.02
C ASP A 229 13.19 -15.76 12.66
N GLY A 230 13.95 -16.07 11.60
CA GLY A 230 15.21 -15.37 11.32
C GLY A 230 16.10 -15.92 10.20
N LYS A 231 15.71 -16.98 9.49
CA LYS A 231 16.60 -17.81 8.62
C LYS A 231 16.38 -17.62 7.09
N PHE A 232 17.29 -18.16 6.26
CA PHE A 232 17.23 -18.26 4.80
C PHE A 232 17.61 -19.69 4.32
N VAL A 233 17.62 -20.14 3.05
CA VAL A 233 17.03 -19.74 1.74
C VAL A 233 16.69 -18.27 1.48
N ILE A 234 17.33 -17.67 0.47
CA ILE A 234 17.12 -16.29 -0.05
C ILE A 234 17.05 -16.36 -1.60
N ALA A 235 16.42 -15.41 -2.31
CA ALA A 235 16.42 -15.41 -3.79
C ALA A 235 16.26 -14.03 -4.47
N GLY A 236 17.04 -13.75 -5.53
CA GLY A 236 17.18 -12.44 -6.20
C GLY A 236 17.71 -12.49 -7.64
N LYS A 237 18.44 -11.46 -8.09
CA LYS A 237 18.61 -11.16 -9.54
C LYS A 237 19.96 -11.57 -10.19
N TYR A 238 19.93 -11.77 -11.51
CA TYR A 238 21.02 -12.14 -12.43
C TYR A 238 21.13 -11.13 -13.61
N PRO A 239 22.31 -10.98 -14.25
CA PRO A 239 22.54 -10.12 -15.43
C PRO A 239 22.36 -10.76 -16.81
N THR A 240 23.44 -11.32 -17.39
CA THR A 240 23.94 -10.85 -18.69
C THR A 240 23.11 -11.28 -19.90
N VAL A 241 22.31 -10.37 -20.46
CA VAL A 241 21.18 -10.64 -21.38
C VAL A 241 21.57 -10.99 -22.83
N ASN A 242 22.64 -11.77 -22.97
CA ASN A 242 22.73 -12.85 -23.97
C ASN A 242 21.63 -13.91 -23.68
N SER A 243 20.36 -13.48 -23.71
CA SER A 243 19.21 -14.13 -23.07
C SER A 243 19.53 -14.64 -21.67
N LYS A 244 19.63 -13.75 -20.67
CA LYS A 244 19.75 -14.08 -19.22
C LYS A 244 19.14 -12.95 -18.37
N ILE A 245 18.76 -13.08 -17.09
CA ILE A 245 17.98 -14.12 -16.38
C ILE A 245 18.57 -15.55 -16.25
N ALA A 246 18.36 -16.20 -15.11
CA ALA A 246 18.80 -17.57 -14.84
C ALA A 246 17.95 -18.28 -13.76
N VAL A 247 18.44 -19.43 -13.29
CA VAL A 247 18.49 -19.77 -11.87
C VAL A 247 19.94 -20.10 -11.48
N ALA A 248 20.29 -19.82 -10.21
CA ALA A 248 21.63 -20.03 -9.64
C ALA A 248 21.56 -20.37 -8.14
N GLN A 249 22.69 -20.61 -7.48
CA GLN A 249 22.81 -21.04 -6.07
C GLN A 249 23.90 -20.28 -5.27
N TYR A 250 23.93 -20.46 -3.94
CA TYR A 250 24.89 -19.96 -2.94
C TYR A 250 24.43 -20.34 -1.50
N THR A 251 25.17 -20.02 -0.43
CA THR A 251 24.87 -20.42 0.98
C THR A 251 25.57 -19.51 2.00
N ALA A 252 25.10 -19.44 3.26
CA ALA A 252 25.68 -18.52 4.26
C ALA A 252 25.54 -18.83 5.77
N ASP A 253 24.87 -19.90 6.25
CA ASP A 253 24.64 -20.13 7.71
C ASP A 253 25.23 -21.42 8.33
N GLY A 254 26.25 -22.02 7.71
CA GLY A 254 26.98 -23.17 8.27
C GLY A 254 27.77 -23.98 7.24
N THR A 255 27.64 -25.31 7.20
CA THR A 255 28.27 -26.19 6.18
C THR A 255 27.50 -27.49 5.96
N LEU A 256 27.32 -27.90 4.69
CA LEU A 256 26.55 -29.06 4.19
C LEU A 256 25.01 -28.93 4.28
N ASP A 257 24.35 -28.92 3.12
CA ASP A 257 22.89 -28.76 2.95
C ASP A 257 22.39 -29.47 1.66
N THR A 258 21.23 -29.06 1.12
CA THR A 258 20.31 -29.90 0.31
C THR A 258 19.65 -29.20 -0.89
N GLY A 259 20.10 -27.99 -1.23
CA GLY A 259 19.32 -26.98 -1.96
C GLY A 259 19.29 -27.01 -3.49
N PHE A 260 20.42 -26.92 -4.19
CA PHE A 260 20.51 -26.89 -5.66
C PHE A 260 21.88 -27.40 -6.16
N ASP A 261 21.86 -28.37 -7.09
CA ASP A 261 23.08 -29.02 -7.57
C ASP A 261 24.04 -28.07 -8.32
N THR A 262 25.33 -28.31 -8.07
CA THR A 262 26.54 -27.70 -8.66
C THR A 262 26.59 -26.17 -8.69
N ASP A 263 25.67 -25.49 -9.37
CA ASP A 263 25.39 -24.05 -9.21
C ASP A 263 24.01 -23.56 -9.72
N GLY A 264 23.06 -24.44 -10.11
CA GLY A 264 21.63 -24.11 -10.33
C GLY A 264 21.17 -23.91 -11.79
N LYS A 265 19.88 -24.22 -12.07
CA LYS A 265 19.23 -24.19 -13.41
C LYS A 265 17.69 -24.29 -13.29
N VAL A 266 16.92 -23.75 -14.25
CA VAL A 266 15.62 -24.32 -14.70
C VAL A 266 15.27 -24.01 -16.17
N ILE A 267 15.62 -22.82 -16.67
CA ILE A 267 15.10 -22.21 -17.92
C ILE A 267 13.60 -21.87 -17.83
N THR A 268 13.27 -20.57 -17.83
CA THR A 268 11.87 -20.08 -17.74
C THR A 268 11.54 -19.03 -18.81
N SER A 269 11.50 -17.73 -18.49
CA SER A 269 11.27 -16.59 -19.43
C SER A 269 9.82 -16.31 -19.86
N VAL A 270 9.66 -15.34 -20.78
CA VAL A 270 9.06 -15.66 -22.09
C VAL A 270 10.17 -15.63 -23.15
N GLY A 271 10.19 -16.61 -24.05
CA GLY A 271 11.34 -16.93 -24.92
C GLY A 271 11.72 -15.92 -26.03
N ALA A 272 11.28 -14.67 -25.96
CA ALA A 272 11.61 -13.62 -26.93
C ALA A 272 11.56 -12.23 -26.29
N GLY A 273 12.39 -11.30 -26.78
CA GLY A 273 12.40 -9.88 -26.38
C GLY A 273 13.75 -9.41 -25.84
N THR A 274 13.71 -8.58 -24.80
CA THR A 274 14.85 -7.97 -24.10
C THR A 274 14.72 -7.89 -22.58
N SER A 275 13.51 -7.81 -22.01
CA SER A 275 13.26 -7.17 -20.70
C SER A 275 11.90 -7.50 -20.06
N GLY A 276 11.87 -7.58 -18.73
CA GLY A 276 10.69 -7.43 -17.87
C GLY A 276 11.12 -7.66 -16.41
N ALA A 277 10.42 -7.11 -15.42
CA ALA A 277 10.86 -7.12 -14.01
C ALA A 277 9.71 -7.13 -12.98
N ALA A 278 9.91 -6.70 -11.72
CA ALA A 278 9.05 -7.11 -10.60
C ALA A 278 8.58 -6.05 -9.56
N LYS A 279 7.25 -5.88 -9.47
CA LYS A 279 6.46 -5.31 -8.36
C LYS A 279 6.03 -6.38 -7.34
N GLN A 280 5.39 -7.44 -7.85
CA GLN A 280 4.05 -7.87 -7.40
C GLN A 280 4.06 -9.21 -6.63
N LEU A 281 4.79 -9.27 -5.52
CA LEU A 281 4.82 -10.39 -4.58
C LEU A 281 4.53 -9.88 -3.15
N SER A 282 3.72 -10.59 -2.34
CA SER A 282 3.78 -10.59 -0.86
C SER A 282 4.21 -11.96 -0.33
N ILE A 283 3.49 -12.65 0.57
CA ILE A 283 3.68 -14.11 0.80
C ILE A 283 2.39 -14.79 1.32
N GLY A 284 2.20 -16.08 1.02
CA GLY A 284 0.93 -16.83 1.22
C GLY A 284 1.14 -18.17 1.92
N ALA A 285 0.18 -18.57 2.77
CA ALA A 285 0.37 -19.38 3.97
C ALA A 285 1.12 -20.72 3.87
N ASP A 286 1.19 -21.36 2.70
CA ASP A 286 1.90 -22.64 2.49
C ASP A 286 3.36 -22.50 1.99
N GLY A 287 3.74 -21.30 1.53
CA GLY A 287 5.07 -20.98 1.00
C GLY A 287 5.05 -20.05 -0.20
N LYS A 288 4.00 -20.14 -1.05
CA LYS A 288 3.57 -19.18 -2.10
C LYS A 288 4.66 -18.23 -2.63
N ILE A 289 5.54 -18.74 -3.51
CA ILE A 289 6.64 -17.95 -4.12
C ILE A 289 6.21 -17.38 -5.48
N LYS A 290 6.64 -16.15 -5.80
CA LYS A 290 6.44 -15.50 -7.11
C LYS A 290 7.70 -14.80 -7.62
N ILE A 291 8.10 -15.00 -8.88
CA ILE A 291 9.08 -14.16 -9.60
C ILE A 291 8.65 -14.09 -11.09
N ALA A 292 8.37 -12.92 -11.64
CA ALA A 292 7.95 -12.76 -13.05
C ALA A 292 7.98 -11.28 -13.49
N GLY A 293 7.74 -11.01 -14.79
CA GLY A 293 7.66 -9.65 -15.32
C GLY A 293 7.13 -9.54 -16.75
N ILE A 294 7.12 -8.32 -17.30
CA ILE A 294 6.48 -7.95 -18.57
C ILE A 294 7.07 -8.64 -19.81
N VAL A 295 6.20 -8.95 -20.76
CA VAL A 295 6.49 -9.71 -21.99
C VAL A 295 6.46 -8.81 -23.25
N GLY A 296 6.41 -7.48 -23.08
CA GLY A 296 6.60 -6.53 -24.19
C GLY A 296 5.47 -6.50 -25.22
N VAL A 297 4.31 -7.08 -24.90
CA VAL A 297 3.10 -7.03 -25.72
C VAL A 297 1.85 -6.76 -24.89
N ASN A 298 1.52 -7.59 -23.89
CA ASN A 298 0.17 -7.60 -23.29
C ASN A 298 0.14 -7.74 -21.75
N PHE A 299 -1.01 -8.16 -21.20
CA PHE A 299 -1.29 -8.44 -19.79
C PHE A 299 -0.79 -9.85 -19.38
N ALA A 300 -0.94 -10.29 -18.12
CA ALA A 300 -0.81 -11.70 -17.71
C ALA A 300 -1.25 -11.99 -16.25
N LEU A 301 -2.00 -13.08 -16.05
CA LEU A 301 -2.10 -13.82 -14.78
C LEU A 301 -2.02 -15.33 -15.06
N LEU A 302 -1.47 -16.11 -14.13
CA LEU A 302 -1.04 -17.52 -14.28
C LEU A 302 -0.63 -18.11 -12.91
N GLN A 303 -0.37 -19.42 -12.75
CA GLN A 303 0.10 -20.00 -11.46
C GLN A 303 1.07 -21.21 -11.61
N TYR A 304 1.60 -21.72 -10.48
CA TYR A 304 2.94 -22.37 -10.33
C TYR A 304 3.04 -23.14 -8.99
N ASN A 305 4.06 -23.94 -8.72
CA ASN A 305 4.38 -24.34 -7.34
C ASN A 305 5.89 -24.51 -7.10
N ALA A 306 6.31 -24.21 -5.86
CA ALA A 306 7.69 -24.22 -5.39
C ALA A 306 8.15 -25.56 -4.77
N ASN A 307 7.22 -26.49 -4.54
CA ASN A 307 7.53 -27.83 -4.03
C ASN A 307 6.57 -28.89 -4.59
N GLY A 308 7.11 -30.01 -5.10
CA GLY A 308 6.37 -31.07 -5.79
C GLY A 308 7.03 -31.45 -7.12
N SER A 309 6.21 -31.86 -8.09
CA SER A 309 6.64 -32.25 -9.46
C SER A 309 5.59 -32.01 -10.56
N LEU A 310 4.49 -31.33 -10.19
CA LEU A 310 3.38 -30.87 -11.02
C LEU A 310 2.82 -29.60 -10.35
N ASP A 311 1.86 -28.91 -10.99
CA ASP A 311 1.31 -27.59 -10.59
C ASP A 311 2.38 -26.48 -10.65
N THR A 312 2.34 -25.48 -11.53
CA THR A 312 1.62 -25.31 -12.82
C THR A 312 0.09 -25.17 -12.88
N SER A 313 -0.67 -25.03 -11.78
CA SER A 313 -2.15 -25.08 -11.84
C SER A 313 -2.86 -23.70 -12.03
N PHE A 314 -3.39 -23.39 -13.22
CA PHE A 314 -4.23 -22.19 -13.47
C PHE A 314 -5.28 -22.43 -14.58
N SER A 315 -6.35 -23.17 -14.24
CA SER A 315 -7.47 -23.64 -15.08
C SER A 315 -7.13 -24.51 -16.30
N GLY A 316 -6.22 -24.06 -17.17
CA GLY A 316 -5.76 -24.74 -18.37
C GLY A 316 -4.41 -25.45 -18.22
N ASP A 317 -3.66 -25.51 -19.32
CA ASP A 317 -2.35 -26.17 -19.42
C ASP A 317 -1.25 -25.54 -18.54
N GLY A 318 -1.03 -24.23 -18.51
CA GLY A 318 -1.71 -23.14 -19.24
C GLY A 318 -2.57 -22.23 -18.36
N SER A 319 -3.10 -21.14 -18.94
CA SER A 319 -3.58 -19.95 -18.20
C SER A 319 -4.31 -18.82 -19.02
N VAL A 320 -5.22 -19.14 -19.94
CA VAL A 320 -6.16 -18.20 -20.64
C VAL A 320 -5.54 -17.25 -21.71
N LEU A 321 -6.37 -16.65 -22.60
CA LEU A 321 -5.97 -15.71 -23.68
C LEU A 321 -7.16 -14.86 -24.20
N THR A 322 -6.90 -13.70 -24.82
CA THR A 322 -7.86 -12.67 -25.33
C THR A 322 -7.14 -11.71 -26.36
N PRO A 323 -7.78 -10.70 -27.00
CA PRO A 323 -7.10 -9.65 -27.82
C PRO A 323 -6.48 -8.46 -27.03
N LEU A 324 -5.78 -7.55 -27.74
CA LEU A 324 -5.29 -6.20 -27.32
C LEU A 324 -4.83 -5.44 -28.59
N THR A 325 -4.97 -4.10 -28.68
CA THR A 325 -4.48 -3.28 -29.83
C THR A 325 -3.50 -2.13 -29.51
N ALA A 326 -3.92 -0.84 -29.37
CA ALA A 326 -2.96 0.28 -29.51
C ALA A 326 -3.29 1.64 -28.86
N ASN A 327 -4.49 2.20 -29.02
CA ASN A 327 -4.90 3.34 -28.21
C ASN A 327 -5.20 2.79 -26.81
N GLU A 328 -4.15 2.35 -26.10
CA GLU A 328 -4.19 1.28 -25.09
C GLU A 328 -2.90 1.31 -24.21
N GLN A 329 -2.47 2.50 -23.78
CA GLN A 329 -1.13 2.75 -23.24
C GLN A 329 -1.13 3.72 -22.05
N PHE A 330 -0.07 3.69 -21.24
CA PHE A 330 0.11 4.60 -20.13
C PHE A 330 1.58 5.05 -19.92
N TYR A 331 1.78 6.34 -19.65
CA TYR A 331 3.08 6.97 -19.47
C TYR A 331 3.80 6.64 -18.13
N GLN A 332 3.13 6.41 -16.99
CA GLN A 332 3.86 6.18 -15.72
C GLN A 332 3.22 5.29 -14.62
N THR A 333 4.10 4.69 -13.82
CA THR A 333 3.99 4.24 -12.41
C THR A 333 2.96 3.18 -11.96
N ASN A 334 1.87 2.94 -12.71
CA ASN A 334 0.75 1.97 -12.53
C ASN A 334 0.73 1.00 -11.32
N SER A 335 -0.38 0.96 -10.57
CA SER A 335 -0.49 0.30 -9.25
C SER A 335 -0.90 -1.17 -9.29
N VAL A 336 -0.59 -1.87 -8.18
CA VAL A 336 -0.76 -3.32 -8.01
C VAL A 336 -0.92 -3.65 -6.51
N ALA A 337 -1.87 -3.01 -5.81
CA ALA A 337 -2.11 -3.13 -4.34
C ALA A 337 -2.81 -4.44 -3.95
N ILE A 338 -3.49 -4.58 -2.78
CA ILE A 338 -4.43 -5.70 -2.50
C ILE A 338 -5.34 -5.58 -1.23
N GLN A 339 -6.32 -6.50 -1.09
CA GLN A 339 -7.32 -6.67 0.00
C GLN A 339 -6.96 -7.83 1.01
N PRO A 340 -7.85 -8.26 1.94
CA PRO A 340 -7.70 -9.54 2.72
C PRO A 340 -8.43 -10.86 2.30
N ASP A 341 -9.15 -10.96 1.17
CA ASP A 341 -9.88 -12.17 0.69
C ASP A 341 -9.07 -13.10 -0.28
N GLY A 342 -9.39 -13.30 -1.58
CA GLY A 342 -8.82 -14.41 -2.39
C GLY A 342 -8.88 -14.38 -3.94
N LYS A 343 -8.72 -13.25 -4.64
CA LYS A 343 -8.80 -13.14 -6.14
C LYS A 343 -7.47 -12.75 -6.85
N TYR A 344 -7.41 -11.74 -7.71
CA TYR A 344 -6.26 -11.09 -8.44
C TYR A 344 -6.85 -9.84 -9.19
N LEU A 345 -6.09 -9.02 -9.95
CA LEU A 345 -6.66 -7.85 -10.68
C LEU A 345 -5.87 -7.33 -11.92
N LEU A 346 -6.46 -6.37 -12.65
CA LEU A 346 -5.89 -5.54 -13.73
C LEU A 346 -6.76 -4.26 -13.93
N VAL A 347 -6.23 -3.20 -14.52
CA VAL A 347 -7.03 -2.18 -15.24
C VAL A 347 -7.00 -2.45 -16.74
N ILE A 348 -8.17 -2.69 -17.34
CA ILE A 348 -8.38 -2.26 -18.72
C ILE A 348 -8.52 -0.74 -18.68
N ASN A 349 -7.84 -0.02 -19.58
CA ASN A 349 -7.07 1.17 -19.20
C ASN A 349 -7.45 2.49 -19.93
N PRO A 350 -8.74 2.89 -20.11
CA PRO A 350 -9.11 4.11 -20.85
C PRO A 350 -8.44 5.40 -20.34
N VAL A 351 -7.44 5.92 -21.07
CA VAL A 351 -6.52 6.94 -20.50
C VAL A 351 -5.88 8.01 -21.44
N SER A 352 -6.39 8.24 -22.66
CA SER A 352 -6.11 9.46 -23.48
C SER A 352 -7.39 10.25 -23.80
N LEU A 353 -8.31 10.25 -22.84
CA LEU A 353 -9.69 10.67 -23.00
C LEU A 353 -9.88 12.18 -22.84
N SER A 354 -9.54 12.96 -23.86
CA SER A 354 -10.08 14.31 -23.97
C SER A 354 -11.34 14.27 -24.86
N PRO A 355 -12.38 15.12 -24.66
CA PRO A 355 -12.71 15.85 -23.43
C PRO A 355 -13.64 15.02 -22.52
N SER A 356 -14.80 14.60 -23.02
CA SER A 356 -15.78 13.76 -22.32
C SER A 356 -15.20 12.40 -21.98
N SER A 357 -15.17 12.05 -20.70
CA SER A 357 -14.22 11.05 -20.17
C SER A 357 -14.82 10.11 -19.13
N ASP A 358 -14.57 8.80 -19.27
CA ASP A 358 -15.00 7.70 -18.40
C ASP A 358 -14.07 6.48 -18.58
N PHE A 359 -13.76 5.72 -17.51
CA PHE A 359 -12.85 4.54 -17.56
C PHE A 359 -13.46 3.15 -17.33
N LEU A 360 -14.77 3.02 -17.13
CA LEU A 360 -15.61 1.79 -17.25
C LEU A 360 -15.07 0.46 -16.64
N ILE A 361 -15.70 -0.69 -16.95
CA ILE A 361 -15.54 -1.96 -16.21
C ILE A 361 -15.38 -3.22 -17.10
N ARG A 362 -14.71 -4.26 -16.56
CA ARG A 362 -14.59 -5.67 -16.99
C ARG A 362 -14.21 -6.56 -15.79
N ARG A 363 -14.34 -7.91 -15.84
CA ARG A 363 -13.97 -8.81 -14.72
C ARG A 363 -13.65 -10.30 -15.12
N TYR A 364 -12.83 -11.02 -14.33
CA TYR A 364 -12.30 -12.40 -14.57
C TYR A 364 -12.01 -13.14 -13.21
N ASN A 365 -11.41 -14.36 -13.11
CA ASN A 365 -11.35 -15.15 -11.84
C ASN A 365 -9.97 -15.69 -11.35
N ALA A 366 -9.86 -15.97 -10.03
CA ALA A 366 -8.73 -16.29 -9.12
C ALA A 366 -7.52 -17.14 -9.59
N ASP A 367 -7.61 -17.69 -10.78
CA ASP A 367 -7.17 -19.03 -11.14
C ASP A 367 -7.18 -19.30 -12.65
N GLY A 368 -7.84 -18.46 -13.47
CA GLY A 368 -8.12 -18.74 -14.88
C GLY A 368 -9.56 -19.16 -15.24
N THR A 369 -10.56 -19.05 -14.35
CA THR A 369 -11.94 -19.52 -14.63
C THR A 369 -13.03 -18.49 -14.36
N MET A 370 -13.05 -17.39 -15.13
CA MET A 370 -14.19 -16.48 -15.43
C MET A 370 -15.08 -15.99 -14.26
N ASP A 371 -15.10 -14.67 -14.04
CA ASP A 371 -15.98 -13.98 -13.09
C ASP A 371 -16.23 -12.54 -13.58
N THR A 372 -17.21 -12.37 -14.46
CA THR A 372 -17.58 -11.11 -15.14
C THR A 372 -18.65 -10.30 -14.40
N SER A 373 -19.78 -10.93 -14.10
CA SER A 373 -21.10 -10.29 -14.24
C SER A 373 -21.29 -8.94 -13.56
N PHE A 374 -21.64 -7.92 -14.36
CA PHE A 374 -21.61 -6.50 -13.97
C PHE A 374 -22.68 -5.66 -14.70
N GLY A 375 -22.46 -4.37 -14.94
CA GLY A 375 -23.36 -3.53 -15.73
C GLY A 375 -23.31 -3.83 -17.24
N THR A 376 -24.22 -3.24 -18.01
CA THR A 376 -24.26 -3.31 -19.48
C THR A 376 -23.29 -2.28 -20.07
N GLY A 377 -22.31 -2.73 -20.85
CA GLY A 377 -21.03 -2.02 -21.01
C GLY A 377 -20.19 -1.99 -19.73
N GLY A 378 -20.27 -3.04 -18.91
CA GLY A 378 -19.68 -3.15 -17.57
C GLY A 378 -20.31 -2.26 -16.48
N THR A 379 -21.02 -1.19 -16.86
CA THR A 379 -21.19 0.01 -16.00
C THR A 379 -22.57 0.68 -16.18
N VAL A 380 -22.78 1.91 -15.68
CA VAL A 380 -24.07 2.64 -15.75
C VAL A 380 -23.96 3.98 -16.49
N LEU A 381 -23.64 5.13 -15.86
CA LEU A 381 -23.73 6.43 -16.55
C LEU A 381 -22.90 7.55 -15.90
N THR A 382 -22.12 8.26 -16.73
CA THR A 382 -21.47 9.56 -16.46
C THR A 382 -20.94 10.19 -17.75
N THR A 383 -20.47 11.43 -17.65
CA THR A 383 -19.06 11.77 -17.94
C THR A 383 -18.46 12.41 -16.67
N PHE A 384 -17.14 12.31 -16.44
CA PHE A 384 -16.60 12.30 -15.06
C PHE A 384 -15.82 13.52 -14.52
N GLY A 385 -15.95 14.73 -15.08
CA GLY A 385 -15.46 15.95 -14.41
C GLY A 385 -15.00 17.06 -15.36
N THR A 386 -14.17 18.02 -14.89
CA THR A 386 -13.36 18.86 -15.82
C THR A 386 -11.92 19.20 -15.33
N GLY A 387 -11.38 18.53 -14.31
CA GLY A 387 -10.15 18.90 -13.58
C GLY A 387 -8.91 18.05 -13.90
N LEU A 388 -7.68 18.52 -13.60
CA LEU A 388 -6.41 17.86 -14.00
C LEU A 388 -5.98 16.73 -13.04
N ASN A 389 -6.96 15.97 -12.58
CA ASN A 389 -7.00 15.17 -11.37
C ASN A 389 -5.96 14.03 -11.33
N GLU A 390 -6.17 12.96 -12.09
CA GLU A 390 -5.79 11.57 -11.72
C GLU A 390 -6.61 11.00 -10.55
N ALA A 391 -6.33 9.74 -10.22
CA ALA A 391 -6.59 9.16 -8.92
C ALA A 391 -5.41 8.31 -8.37
N LYS A 392 -4.31 8.91 -7.89
CA LYS A 392 -3.10 8.14 -7.46
C LYS A 392 -3.28 7.35 -6.16
N ALA A 393 -3.75 6.11 -6.30
CA ALA A 393 -3.16 4.87 -5.77
C ALA A 393 -4.17 3.70 -5.86
N ALA A 394 -3.87 2.59 -5.17
CA ALA A 394 -4.82 1.54 -4.86
C ALA A 394 -4.65 1.02 -3.42
N ALA A 395 -5.78 0.66 -2.79
CA ALA A 395 -5.91 0.12 -1.43
C ALA A 395 -7.24 -0.64 -1.35
N VAL A 396 -7.43 -1.54 -0.37
CA VAL A 396 -8.75 -2.17 -0.13
C VAL A 396 -8.92 -2.59 1.34
N LEU A 397 -10.16 -2.63 1.83
CA LEU A 397 -10.52 -2.68 3.26
C LEU A 397 -11.18 -4.01 3.70
N PRO A 398 -11.25 -4.29 5.04
CA PRO A 398 -11.58 -5.60 5.58
C PRO A 398 -12.94 -6.20 5.20
N ASN A 399 -14.07 -5.47 5.34
CA ASN A 399 -15.38 -6.12 5.11
C ASN A 399 -15.82 -6.18 3.63
N GLY A 400 -15.05 -5.57 2.72
CA GLY A 400 -15.36 -5.49 1.28
C GLY A 400 -14.94 -4.18 0.64
N LYS A 401 -15.75 -3.64 -0.26
CA LYS A 401 -15.76 -2.18 -0.56
C LYS A 401 -15.30 -1.86 -1.99
N ILE A 402 -14.97 -0.58 -2.23
CA ILE A 402 -14.32 -0.03 -3.44
C ILE A 402 -13.33 1.05 -3.01
N VAL A 403 -12.20 1.21 -3.72
CA VAL A 403 -11.29 2.36 -3.58
C VAL A 403 -10.72 2.81 -4.93
N VAL A 404 -10.79 4.11 -5.17
CA VAL A 404 -9.87 4.93 -5.99
C VAL A 404 -9.67 6.25 -5.20
N ALA A 405 -9.20 7.36 -5.78
CA ALA A 405 -9.32 8.69 -5.15
C ALA A 405 -9.01 9.85 -6.12
N GLY A 406 -10.05 10.50 -6.67
CA GLY A 406 -9.90 11.62 -7.59
C GLY A 406 -11.12 12.54 -7.56
N GLN A 407 -11.13 13.52 -8.47
CA GLN A 407 -11.81 14.81 -8.31
C GLN A 407 -12.83 15.14 -9.41
N ALA A 408 -13.62 16.18 -9.17
CA ALA A 408 -13.85 17.28 -10.10
C ALA A 408 -14.21 18.54 -9.27
N GLN A 409 -13.98 19.75 -9.81
CA GLN A 409 -13.89 20.98 -8.99
C GLN A 409 -14.88 22.09 -9.41
N SER A 410 -14.71 23.34 -8.97
CA SER A 410 -15.40 24.52 -9.51
C SER A 410 -14.58 25.82 -9.42
N LEU A 411 -14.77 26.75 -10.35
CA LEU A 411 -14.09 28.07 -10.40
C LEU A 411 -12.54 28.00 -10.53
N ASP A 412 -11.86 29.13 -10.29
CA ASP A 412 -10.55 29.51 -10.86
C ASP A 412 -9.29 28.84 -10.25
N LEU A 413 -9.27 27.49 -10.27
CA LEU A 413 -8.09 26.62 -10.41
C LEU A 413 -6.96 26.84 -9.39
N SER A 414 -7.38 27.37 -8.24
CA SER A 414 -6.54 27.67 -7.08
C SER A 414 -7.24 27.49 -5.72
N HIS A 415 -8.42 26.85 -5.64
CA HIS A 415 -9.10 26.47 -4.39
C HIS A 415 -9.36 24.95 -4.20
N VAL A 416 -8.77 24.06 -5.00
CA VAL A 416 -8.95 22.60 -4.84
C VAL A 416 -8.67 22.07 -3.41
N ASP A 417 -9.75 21.84 -2.67
CA ASP A 417 -9.85 21.48 -1.25
C ASP A 417 -10.55 20.13 -1.05
N PHE A 418 -9.95 19.22 -0.27
CA PHE A 418 -10.00 17.77 -0.56
C PHE A 418 -11.34 17.03 -0.30
N ALA A 419 -12.31 17.19 -1.21
CA ALA A 419 -13.59 16.48 -1.21
C ALA A 419 -13.44 14.96 -1.39
N VAL A 420 -13.41 14.26 -0.27
CA VAL A 420 -13.29 12.79 -0.19
C VAL A 420 -14.55 12.07 -0.64
N ALA A 421 -14.66 11.69 -1.92
CA ALA A 421 -15.64 10.71 -2.37
C ALA A 421 -15.61 9.42 -1.52
N GLN A 422 -16.68 8.64 -1.58
CA GLN A 422 -16.62 7.18 -1.52
C GLN A 422 -17.37 6.65 -2.76
N TYR A 423 -17.83 5.39 -2.80
CA TYR A 423 -18.49 4.85 -3.99
C TYR A 423 -19.60 3.83 -3.69
N ASP A 424 -20.57 3.78 -4.61
CA ASP A 424 -21.61 2.75 -4.77
C ASP A 424 -21.09 1.46 -5.45
N SER A 425 -21.80 0.33 -5.34
CA SER A 425 -21.31 -0.96 -5.86
C SER A 425 -21.18 -1.04 -7.37
N ASN A 426 -22.03 -0.33 -8.15
CA ASN A 426 -21.98 -0.39 -9.62
C ASN A 426 -22.61 0.78 -10.41
N GLY A 427 -23.30 1.77 -9.81
CA GLY A 427 -24.08 2.71 -10.64
C GLY A 427 -24.45 4.09 -10.07
N MET A 428 -24.77 4.25 -8.79
CA MET A 428 -25.21 5.55 -8.25
C MET A 428 -24.66 5.85 -6.84
N ALA A 429 -25.47 5.73 -5.78
CA ALA A 429 -25.23 6.38 -4.48
C ALA A 429 -25.54 5.47 -3.27
N ASP A 430 -25.83 6.04 -2.09
CA ASP A 430 -25.91 5.34 -0.79
C ASP A 430 -27.10 5.90 0.05
N VAL A 431 -26.88 6.26 1.32
CA VAL A 431 -27.82 6.97 2.20
C VAL A 431 -27.16 8.02 3.13
N LEU A 432 -25.93 8.47 2.84
CA LEU A 432 -25.04 9.16 3.79
C LEU A 432 -24.32 10.45 3.30
N LEU A 433 -24.45 10.86 2.03
CA LEU A 433 -23.80 12.09 1.51
C LEU A 433 -24.75 13.31 1.47
N ASP A 434 -24.96 13.89 0.29
CA ASP A 434 -25.45 15.24 -0.04
C ASP A 434 -25.76 15.30 -1.56
N ALA A 435 -26.25 16.44 -2.06
CA ALA A 435 -26.54 16.69 -3.48
C ALA A 435 -25.75 17.85 -4.14
N ASP A 436 -24.77 18.48 -3.47
CA ASP A 436 -23.99 19.60 -4.03
C ASP A 436 -22.46 19.49 -3.85
N GLY A 437 -21.92 19.26 -2.64
CA GLY A 437 -20.50 18.94 -2.43
C GLY A 437 -19.42 19.96 -2.88
N LYS A 438 -19.73 21.26 -3.09
CA LYS A 438 -18.78 22.29 -3.58
C LYS A 438 -18.41 23.31 -2.51
N VAL A 439 -17.11 23.57 -2.32
CA VAL A 439 -16.54 23.87 -0.99
C VAL A 439 -15.83 25.22 -0.88
N THR A 440 -15.79 25.79 0.34
CA THR A 440 -15.46 27.20 0.65
C THR A 440 -14.51 27.36 1.85
N THR A 441 -13.57 26.44 2.08
CA THR A 441 -12.93 26.27 3.40
C THR A 441 -11.88 27.32 3.81
N ALA A 442 -11.35 28.13 2.89
CA ALA A 442 -10.50 29.31 3.13
C ALA A 442 -9.42 29.12 4.23
N PHE A 443 -8.38 28.33 3.97
CA PHE A 443 -7.60 27.62 5.00
C PHE A 443 -6.07 27.59 4.79
N GLU A 444 -5.56 26.72 3.91
CA GLU A 444 -4.13 26.38 3.72
C GLU A 444 -3.54 27.12 2.50
N LYS A 445 -4.23 27.14 1.35
CA LYS A 445 -4.01 28.03 0.18
C LYS A 445 -2.97 27.63 -0.89
N GLY A 446 -2.82 26.36 -1.31
CA GLY A 446 -2.13 26.07 -2.59
C GLY A 446 -1.87 24.59 -2.97
N ASN A 447 -0.97 24.33 -3.94
CA ASN A 447 -0.77 23.02 -4.60
C ASN A 447 -0.17 21.88 -3.73
N ASP A 448 0.90 21.19 -4.15
CA ASP A 448 1.17 19.80 -3.74
C ASP A 448 2.57 19.27 -4.13
N PHE A 449 2.85 17.96 -3.92
CA PHE A 449 4.10 17.20 -4.12
C PHE A 449 3.89 15.73 -3.66
N LEU A 450 3.49 14.83 -4.59
CA LEU A 450 2.72 13.59 -4.36
C LEU A 450 3.44 12.45 -3.57
N SER A 451 2.68 11.45 -3.07
CA SER A 451 3.10 10.56 -1.96
C SER A 451 2.82 9.03 -2.09
N HIS A 452 2.19 8.34 -1.11
CA HIS A 452 2.08 6.85 -0.97
C HIS A 452 1.11 6.43 0.20
N ILE A 453 0.70 5.14 0.28
CA ILE A 453 -0.31 4.58 1.22
C ILE A 453 -0.04 3.08 1.57
N VAL A 454 -0.29 2.64 2.83
CA VAL A 454 -0.48 1.20 3.22
C VAL A 454 -1.64 1.03 4.25
N VAL A 455 -1.54 0.20 5.31
CA VAL A 455 -2.68 -0.45 6.03
C VAL A 455 -3.00 0.11 7.42
N LEU A 456 -4.26 -0.05 7.86
CA LEU A 456 -4.89 0.42 9.11
C LEU A 456 -5.80 -0.67 9.74
N PRO A 457 -5.78 -0.96 11.06
CA PRO A 457 -6.63 -1.98 11.69
C PRO A 457 -8.09 -1.60 12.00
N ASN A 458 -8.36 -0.34 12.38
CA ASN A 458 -9.68 0.15 12.83
C ASN A 458 -10.38 1.07 11.82
N ASP A 459 -10.88 2.26 12.21
CA ASP A 459 -12.09 2.85 11.60
C ASP A 459 -11.94 4.24 10.94
N GLU A 460 -10.76 4.87 10.92
CA GLU A 460 -10.59 6.25 10.42
C GLU A 460 -9.28 6.50 9.65
N LEU A 461 -9.27 7.48 8.74
CA LEU A 461 -8.34 7.57 7.59
C LEU A 461 -8.09 9.01 7.06
N ILE A 462 -6.94 9.28 6.44
CA ILE A 462 -6.35 10.65 6.27
C ILE A 462 -7.25 11.86 5.87
N ALA A 463 -8.04 12.85 5.37
CA ALA A 463 -8.74 13.20 4.11
C ALA A 463 -7.93 13.88 2.96
N VAL A 464 -6.74 14.51 3.15
CA VAL A 464 -5.93 14.97 1.99
C VAL A 464 -5.14 16.31 2.00
N GLY A 465 -4.76 16.97 3.12
CA GLY A 465 -3.92 18.19 3.08
C GLY A 465 -3.51 18.81 4.43
N THR A 466 -2.40 19.57 4.49
CA THR A 466 -1.82 20.08 5.76
C THR A 466 -0.90 21.34 5.69
N THR A 467 -0.95 22.17 4.64
CA THR A 467 -0.30 23.51 4.51
C THR A 467 1.19 23.59 4.23
N GLU A 468 1.64 24.55 3.43
CA GLU A 468 3.03 24.64 2.94
C GLU A 468 3.56 26.10 2.74
N HIS A 469 4.58 26.54 3.49
CA HIS A 469 5.14 27.91 3.44
C HIS A 469 5.88 28.36 2.15
N LYS A 470 5.19 28.52 1.00
CA LYS A 470 5.64 29.41 -0.09
C LYS A 470 5.64 30.88 0.38
N GLU A 471 6.70 31.35 1.03
CA GLU A 471 6.67 32.68 1.68
C GLU A 471 7.92 33.57 1.69
N ARG A 472 9.12 33.17 1.26
CA ARG A 472 10.26 34.11 1.17
C ARG A 472 11.14 33.99 -0.08
N ASN A 473 11.36 32.79 -0.64
CA ASN A 473 12.34 32.58 -1.72
C ASN A 473 11.79 31.89 -2.99
N THR A 474 11.85 30.56 -3.11
CA THR A 474 11.63 29.83 -4.39
C THR A 474 10.43 28.85 -4.38
N SER A 475 10.51 27.76 -5.15
CA SER A 475 9.53 26.64 -5.22
C SER A 475 10.17 25.27 -4.91
N PHE A 476 11.37 25.24 -4.31
CA PHE A 476 12.25 24.06 -4.24
C PHE A 476 12.22 23.34 -2.89
N TYR A 477 11.03 23.08 -2.33
CA TYR A 477 10.90 22.72 -0.91
C TYR A 477 9.75 21.72 -0.62
N LYS A 478 9.72 21.10 0.59
CA LYS A 478 8.63 20.37 1.29
C LYS A 478 9.08 19.77 2.68
N ASP A 479 8.29 18.98 3.41
CA ASP A 479 8.45 18.78 4.89
C ASP A 479 7.97 17.38 5.46
N ILE A 480 7.81 17.18 6.81
CA ILE A 480 7.36 16.00 7.71
C ILE A 480 6.57 16.23 9.21
N VAL A 481 5.38 16.76 9.83
CA VAL A 481 3.87 17.40 9.86
C VAL A 481 2.49 16.81 9.31
N LEU A 482 1.44 16.64 10.15
CA LEU A 482 0.05 16.34 9.72
C LEU A 482 -1.00 16.95 10.66
N SER A 483 -2.20 17.18 10.13
CA SER A 483 -3.39 17.58 10.88
C SER A 483 -4.32 16.37 11.08
N LYS A 484 -4.11 15.54 12.11
CA LYS A 484 -4.94 14.33 12.42
C LYS A 484 -6.39 14.63 12.88
N TYR A 485 -7.08 15.44 12.09
CA TYR A 485 -8.06 16.47 12.45
C TYR A 485 -9.17 15.97 13.36
N TYR A 486 -9.22 16.52 14.58
CA TYR A 486 -10.37 16.34 15.47
C TYR A 486 -11.54 17.11 14.85
N SER A 487 -12.49 16.38 14.26
CA SER A 487 -13.32 16.91 13.15
C SER A 487 -14.83 16.67 13.28
N ASP A 488 -15.41 15.66 12.62
CA ASP A 488 -16.83 15.62 12.20
C ASP A 488 -17.85 15.23 13.30
N GLY A 489 -17.80 15.93 14.44
CA GLY A 489 -18.68 15.76 15.61
C GLY A 489 -18.79 17.03 16.46
N SER A 490 -18.69 16.92 17.80
CA SER A 490 -18.59 18.07 18.74
C SER A 490 -17.26 18.05 19.51
N PRO A 491 -16.20 18.72 18.99
CA PRO A 491 -14.20 18.51 19.79
C PRO A 491 -14.10 19.06 21.23
N ASP A 492 -13.02 18.79 21.98
CA ASP A 492 -12.85 19.18 23.40
C ASP A 492 -11.55 19.99 23.71
N THR A 493 -10.46 19.35 24.17
CA THR A 493 -9.26 20.03 24.71
C THR A 493 -7.89 19.35 24.43
N THR A 494 -7.86 18.15 23.84
CA THR A 494 -6.73 17.20 23.96
C THR A 494 -5.47 17.44 23.11
N PHE A 495 -5.55 17.60 21.79
CA PHE A 495 -4.47 17.43 20.77
C PHE A 495 -5.07 17.91 19.43
N GLY A 496 -4.65 18.97 18.74
CA GLY A 496 -3.45 19.82 18.78
C GLY A 496 -3.57 21.02 17.81
N ASN A 497 -2.53 21.86 17.71
CA ASN A 497 -2.33 23.09 16.92
C ASN A 497 -3.51 23.83 16.25
N PHE A 498 -4.08 23.49 15.08
CA PHE A 498 -4.35 22.23 14.34
C PHE A 498 -3.19 21.24 14.07
N GLY A 499 -3.03 20.23 14.92
CA GLY A 499 -2.16 19.03 14.80
C GLY A 499 -0.64 19.17 14.62
N LYS A 500 -0.12 20.38 14.42
CA LYS A 500 1.22 20.73 13.95
C LYS A 500 2.44 20.35 14.86
N VAL A 501 2.98 19.10 14.92
CA VAL A 501 4.33 18.78 15.50
C VAL A 501 5.44 19.22 14.54
N VAL A 502 6.43 20.02 14.96
CA VAL A 502 7.43 20.61 14.05
C VAL A 502 8.85 20.61 14.65
N SER A 503 9.88 20.62 13.80
CA SER A 503 11.31 20.65 14.17
C SER A 503 12.19 21.71 13.44
N VAL A 504 11.67 22.51 12.50
CA VAL A 504 12.26 23.65 11.77
C VAL A 504 13.77 23.58 11.50
N PHE A 505 14.30 22.47 10.96
CA PHE A 505 15.64 22.42 10.35
C PHE A 505 15.68 21.33 9.26
N GLY A 506 15.77 21.71 7.98
CA GLY A 506 15.70 20.80 6.83
C GLY A 506 15.84 21.57 5.51
N ASP A 507 16.37 20.93 4.45
CA ASP A 507 16.36 21.43 3.05
C ASP A 507 16.97 20.43 2.04
N ASN A 508 16.12 19.65 1.36
CA ASN A 508 16.48 18.37 0.73
C ASN A 508 15.63 18.06 -0.55
N LEU A 509 15.90 17.00 -1.33
CA LEU A 509 15.08 16.49 -2.47
C LEU A 509 14.76 14.99 -2.40
N ASN A 510 13.49 14.60 -2.55
CA ASN A 510 12.99 13.46 -1.74
C ASN A 510 12.29 12.27 -2.40
N GLN A 511 12.38 11.17 -1.64
CA GLN A 511 11.30 10.19 -1.48
C GLN A 511 10.53 10.39 -0.15
N VAL A 512 11.13 10.19 1.03
CA VAL A 512 10.46 10.10 2.37
C VAL A 512 9.35 9.05 2.39
N THR A 513 9.77 7.79 2.41
CA THR A 513 8.87 6.63 2.20
C THR A 513 8.60 5.83 3.47
N ALA A 514 7.34 5.78 3.94
CA ALA A 514 6.91 4.90 5.05
C ALA A 514 5.38 4.72 5.16
N THR A 515 4.83 3.50 5.23
CA THR A 515 3.47 3.27 5.77
C THR A 515 3.19 1.82 6.19
N SER A 516 2.39 1.61 7.25
CA SER A 516 1.50 0.45 7.55
C SER A 516 1.45 0.21 9.06
N PHE A 517 0.32 -0.25 9.60
CA PHE A 517 0.08 -0.19 11.04
C PHE A 517 -0.67 -1.42 11.59
N GLN A 518 -0.15 -1.96 12.68
CA GLN A 518 -0.88 -2.83 13.63
C GLN A 518 -0.17 -2.67 15.00
N PRO A 519 -0.86 -2.33 16.09
CA PRO A 519 -0.24 -2.12 17.41
C PRO A 519 0.67 -3.28 17.88
N GLY A 520 1.90 -3.03 18.32
CA GLY A 520 2.55 -1.71 18.41
C GLY A 520 4.03 -1.77 18.78
N GLY A 521 4.54 -0.70 19.41
CA GLY A 521 5.92 -0.53 19.87
C GLY A 521 6.95 -0.40 18.75
N LYS A 522 6.53 0.05 17.56
CA LYS A 522 7.15 -0.34 16.28
C LYS A 522 7.33 0.78 15.25
N ILE A 523 7.97 1.87 15.67
CA ILE A 523 8.72 2.74 14.75
C ILE A 523 10.18 2.69 15.18
N ILE A 524 11.07 2.23 14.29
CA ILE A 524 12.53 2.24 14.49
C ILE A 524 13.21 2.38 13.11
N LEU A 525 13.09 3.59 12.56
CA LEU A 525 13.34 3.95 11.16
C LEU A 525 14.33 5.13 11.08
N GLY A 526 14.77 5.55 9.88
CA GLY A 526 15.68 6.69 9.69
C GLY A 526 15.46 7.50 8.40
N ASN A 527 16.06 8.69 8.26
CA ASN A 527 15.86 9.69 7.20
C ASN A 527 17.18 10.01 6.44
N VAL A 528 17.35 11.12 5.70
CA VAL A 528 18.53 11.33 4.81
C VAL A 528 19.35 12.67 4.85
N TYR A 529 18.78 13.86 5.12
CA TYR A 529 19.30 15.26 4.94
C TYR A 529 20.53 15.55 4.05
N SER A 530 20.43 16.59 3.23
CA SER A 530 21.50 17.12 2.36
C SER A 530 22.01 18.53 2.67
N VAL A 531 21.29 19.30 3.50
CA VAL A 531 21.56 20.74 3.68
C VAL A 531 21.35 21.57 2.39
N TYR A 532 20.94 20.92 1.28
CA TYR A 532 21.24 21.16 -0.16
C TYR A 532 22.69 21.58 -0.49
N SER A 533 23.19 22.57 0.23
CA SER A 533 24.53 23.17 0.26
C SER A 533 25.72 22.19 0.37
N THR A 534 25.51 20.88 0.42
CA THR A 534 26.51 19.89 -0.02
C THR A 534 25.79 18.76 -0.79
N PRO A 535 26.23 18.39 -2.01
CA PRO A 535 25.55 17.41 -2.85
C PRO A 535 25.43 16.01 -2.22
N GLY A 536 24.36 15.29 -2.55
CA GLY A 536 24.04 14.05 -1.86
C GLY A 536 23.53 14.38 -0.46
N TYR A 537 23.91 13.62 0.57
CA TYR A 537 23.27 13.71 1.90
C TYR A 537 24.27 13.53 3.11
N PHE A 538 23.85 13.34 4.37
CA PHE A 538 24.73 13.26 5.58
C PHE A 538 24.37 12.13 6.60
N GLY A 539 24.67 12.25 7.91
CA GLY A 539 24.08 11.39 8.95
C GLY A 539 24.01 11.89 10.40
N GLU A 540 23.09 11.30 11.18
CA GLU A 540 22.76 11.53 12.61
C GLU A 540 21.59 10.58 13.03
N LEU A 541 21.10 10.55 14.29
CA LEU A 541 20.05 9.59 14.74
C LEU A 541 19.08 10.17 15.81
N ILE A 542 17.75 9.98 15.67
CA ILE A 542 16.69 10.32 16.67
C ILE A 542 16.46 9.22 17.72
N ARG A 543 15.69 9.54 18.76
CA ARG A 543 14.37 8.88 18.93
C ARG A 543 13.28 9.98 19.00
N TYR A 544 11.97 9.73 18.88
CA TYR A 544 10.98 10.65 18.25
C TYR A 544 10.09 11.50 19.22
N ASN A 545 8.98 12.11 18.75
CA ASN A 545 8.16 13.12 19.46
C ASN A 545 6.62 12.96 19.26
N VAL A 546 5.89 12.52 20.29
CA VAL A 546 4.41 12.49 20.37
C VAL A 546 3.83 12.86 21.76
N ASP A 547 4.02 12.06 22.84
CA ASP A 547 3.22 12.16 24.09
C ASP A 547 4.04 12.31 25.41
N GLY A 548 4.28 13.53 25.92
CA GLY A 548 4.95 13.76 27.23
C GLY A 548 6.23 14.59 27.25
N SER A 549 7.41 13.97 27.52
CA SER A 549 8.71 14.63 27.77
C SER A 549 9.91 13.73 27.46
N LEU A 550 11.04 14.29 26.99
CA LEU A 550 12.11 13.55 26.30
C LEU A 550 13.42 13.32 27.09
N ASP A 551 14.56 13.07 26.42
CA ASP A 551 15.27 11.80 26.61
C ASP A 551 16.21 11.69 27.82
N ALA A 552 17.28 12.49 27.84
CA ALA A 552 18.34 12.47 28.86
C ALA A 552 18.96 11.08 29.22
N THR A 553 18.75 10.04 28.41
CA THR A 553 19.07 8.63 28.71
C THR A 553 19.65 7.88 27.50
N PHE A 554 20.51 8.53 26.70
CA PHE A 554 21.13 7.92 25.51
C PHE A 554 22.63 8.23 25.29
N GLY A 555 23.33 8.86 26.24
CA GLY A 555 24.75 9.21 26.11
C GLY A 555 25.05 10.63 26.59
N ILE A 556 25.55 11.51 25.71
CA ILE A 556 25.77 12.94 25.98
C ILE A 556 25.49 13.76 24.71
N ASN A 557 25.08 15.02 24.85
CA ASN A 557 24.90 16.00 23.78
C ASN A 557 24.01 15.51 22.61
N GLY A 558 24.47 15.69 21.36
CA GLY A 558 23.68 15.70 20.12
C GLY A 558 23.02 14.38 19.70
N LYS A 559 23.65 13.64 18.79
CA LYS A 559 23.04 12.57 17.96
C LYS A 559 24.08 11.46 17.64
N ASN A 560 23.63 10.31 17.10
CA ASN A 560 24.46 9.11 16.87
C ASN A 560 24.71 8.75 15.39
N ALA A 561 25.59 7.77 15.13
CA ALA A 561 25.81 7.15 13.82
C ALA A 561 24.93 5.92 13.55
N LEU A 562 24.80 5.59 12.25
CA LEU A 562 23.94 4.63 11.54
C LEU A 562 24.46 4.57 10.09
N ASN A 563 23.77 3.90 9.15
CA ASN A 563 24.01 4.20 7.73
C ASN A 563 22.89 4.13 6.66
N PHE A 564 21.67 3.56 6.76
CA PHE A 564 20.88 3.02 7.88
C PHE A 564 19.35 3.23 7.71
N THR A 565 18.69 2.86 6.59
CA THR A 565 17.23 3.12 6.39
C THR A 565 16.34 1.89 6.06
N PRO A 566 15.02 1.93 6.36
CA PRO A 566 13.92 0.99 6.08
C PRO A 566 13.77 0.13 4.79
N SER A 567 12.55 -0.44 4.63
CA SER A 567 11.94 -1.11 3.44
C SER A 567 10.43 -1.46 3.67
N SER A 568 9.54 -1.43 2.66
CA SER A 568 8.04 -1.31 2.80
C SER A 568 7.30 -2.43 3.56
N ILE A 569 6.07 -2.22 4.09
CA ILE A 569 5.46 -3.13 5.10
C ILE A 569 4.32 -4.08 4.64
N VAL A 570 4.37 -5.34 5.12
CA VAL A 570 3.20 -6.11 5.62
C VAL A 570 3.39 -6.42 7.13
N PHE A 571 2.32 -6.39 7.95
CA PHE A 571 2.41 -6.44 9.43
C PHE A 571 2.18 -7.84 10.06
N GLN A 572 2.41 -7.95 11.37
CA GLN A 572 2.10 -9.11 12.24
C GLN A 572 1.52 -8.63 13.61
N ALA A 573 1.46 -9.51 14.63
CA ALA A 573 1.15 -9.14 16.02
C ALA A 573 2.43 -9.00 16.89
N ASP A 574 3.60 -9.22 16.30
CA ASP A 574 4.78 -9.71 17.00
C ASP A 574 5.83 -8.61 17.30
N GLY A 575 6.96 -8.97 17.91
CA GLY A 575 7.87 -8.03 18.57
C GLY A 575 8.92 -7.37 17.67
N LYS A 576 9.55 -8.11 16.75
CA LYS A 576 10.71 -7.65 15.94
C LYS A 576 10.37 -6.58 14.90
N MET A 577 11.38 -5.99 14.26
CA MET A 577 11.22 -4.93 13.25
C MET A 577 12.23 -5.07 12.07
N ILE A 578 11.89 -5.57 10.87
CA ILE A 578 12.87 -6.24 9.95
C ILE A 578 12.98 -5.69 8.49
N VAL A 579 14.18 -5.84 7.87
CA VAL A 579 14.58 -5.61 6.45
C VAL A 579 15.56 -6.69 5.93
N ALA A 580 15.84 -6.71 4.62
CA ALA A 580 17.16 -7.04 4.05
C ALA A 580 17.40 -6.18 2.78
N GLY A 581 18.62 -5.95 2.27
CA GLY A 581 19.87 -6.60 2.68
C GLY A 581 21.14 -5.74 2.74
N GLY A 582 21.11 -4.47 2.34
CA GLY A 582 22.21 -3.54 2.63
C GLY A 582 22.53 -2.49 1.56
N GLY A 583 23.51 -1.63 1.91
CA GLY A 583 23.75 -0.31 1.34
C GLY A 583 25.14 -0.05 0.79
N THR A 584 25.71 1.13 1.06
CA THR A 584 26.73 1.79 0.19
C THR A 584 28.19 1.41 0.47
N LEU A 585 28.48 0.77 1.60
CA LEU A 585 29.82 0.21 1.82
C LEU A 585 30.16 -0.89 0.79
N GLU A 586 31.45 -1.19 0.69
CA GLU A 586 32.07 -2.16 -0.22
C GLU A 586 31.97 -1.89 -1.73
N GLY A 587 31.30 -0.80 -2.17
CA GLY A 587 31.23 -0.45 -3.60
C GLY A 587 30.52 -1.50 -4.48
N VAL A 588 29.83 -2.48 -3.87
CA VAL A 588 29.36 -3.72 -4.53
C VAL A 588 27.86 -4.01 -4.26
N ASN A 589 27.41 -5.26 -4.35
CA ASN A 589 26.36 -5.67 -5.30
C ASN A 589 25.69 -7.05 -5.00
N GLY A 590 25.24 -7.41 -3.78
CA GLY A 590 24.82 -8.82 -3.53
C GLY A 590 23.97 -9.15 -2.29
N PHE A 591 23.66 -10.44 -2.05
CA PHE A 591 22.81 -10.89 -0.93
C PHE A 591 23.46 -10.72 0.45
N ILE A 592 22.73 -10.16 1.43
CA ILE A 592 23.06 -10.13 2.87
C ILE A 592 21.82 -9.78 3.74
N ILE A 593 21.88 -9.93 5.08
CA ILE A 593 20.79 -9.61 6.05
C ILE A 593 21.30 -9.52 7.53
N SER A 594 20.83 -8.57 8.37
CA SER A 594 21.50 -8.24 9.66
C SER A 594 20.65 -7.79 10.89
N ARG A 595 20.58 -8.60 11.96
CA ARG A 595 19.94 -8.27 13.27
C ARG A 595 20.40 -6.94 13.92
N TYR A 596 19.52 -6.27 14.67
CA TYR A 596 19.77 -4.99 15.37
C TYR A 596 19.02 -4.96 16.76
N ASN A 597 19.42 -4.22 17.81
CA ASN A 597 18.67 -3.93 19.06
C ASN A 597 18.53 -2.42 19.40
N SER A 598 17.51 -1.99 20.14
CA SER A 598 17.01 -0.60 20.14
C SER A 598 17.77 0.48 20.95
N ASN A 599 19.03 0.27 21.39
CA ASN A 599 19.62 1.16 22.42
C ASN A 599 21.14 1.46 22.37
N GLY A 600 21.82 1.34 21.21
CA GLY A 600 23.23 1.74 20.99
C GLY A 600 23.88 0.91 19.88
N THR A 601 25.21 0.69 19.88
CA THR A 601 26.05 -0.29 19.10
C THR A 601 25.54 -0.80 17.73
N LEU A 602 25.99 -2.02 17.33
CA LEU A 602 25.67 -2.79 16.15
C LEU A 602 25.48 -4.30 16.61
N ASP A 603 24.42 -5.08 16.28
CA ASP A 603 24.05 -6.38 16.97
C ASP A 603 24.45 -7.73 16.32
N ALA A 604 25.16 -8.57 17.07
CA ALA A 604 25.82 -9.78 16.56
C ALA A 604 24.92 -10.97 16.18
N ASN A 605 23.58 -10.91 16.28
CA ASN A 605 22.71 -12.09 16.12
C ASN A 605 22.43 -12.47 14.64
N PHE A 606 23.47 -12.50 13.80
CA PHE A 606 23.50 -13.26 12.54
C PHE A 606 24.99 -13.62 12.18
N GLY A 607 26.18 -14.21 12.07
CA GLY A 607 27.33 -13.59 11.40
C GLY A 607 28.59 -13.52 12.28
N THR A 608 29.75 -13.75 11.67
CA THR A 608 31.06 -13.89 12.36
C THR A 608 32.22 -13.36 11.50
N ASP A 609 33.28 -12.91 12.18
CA ASP A 609 34.60 -12.47 11.66
C ASP A 609 34.65 -11.25 10.71
N GLY A 610 33.65 -11.06 9.85
CA GLY A 610 33.62 -10.02 8.82
C GLY A 610 32.24 -9.94 8.15
N GLN A 611 32.19 -9.75 6.83
CA GLN A 611 30.96 -9.80 6.03
C GLN A 611 31.10 -10.81 4.89
N LEU A 612 29.98 -11.38 4.43
CA LEU A 612 29.93 -12.33 3.30
C LEU A 612 28.69 -12.03 2.43
N LEU A 613 28.86 -11.05 1.56
CA LEU A 613 27.94 -10.69 0.47
C LEU A 613 28.08 -11.72 -0.66
N VAL A 614 26.96 -12.21 -1.21
CA VAL A 614 26.98 -13.12 -2.39
C VAL A 614 26.66 -12.35 -3.67
N PHE A 615 27.62 -12.29 -4.60
CA PHE A 615 27.73 -11.25 -5.62
C PHE A 615 26.76 -11.40 -6.81
N PHE A 616 25.95 -10.37 -7.03
CA PHE A 616 25.20 -10.14 -8.26
C PHE A 616 26.00 -9.33 -9.29
N GLY A 617 26.48 -8.13 -8.90
CA GLY A 617 27.12 -7.13 -9.77
C GLY A 617 26.17 -6.18 -10.52
N GLN A 618 25.19 -5.54 -9.86
CA GLN A 618 24.00 -5.01 -10.54
C GLN A 618 23.47 -3.63 -10.05
N THR A 619 23.64 -2.53 -10.83
CA THR A 619 23.24 -1.10 -10.60
C THR A 619 21.85 -0.81 -10.01
N SER A 620 21.67 0.12 -9.07
CA SER A 620 20.53 0.09 -8.14
C SER A 620 19.78 1.39 -7.79
N TYR A 621 18.45 1.29 -7.73
CA TYR A 621 17.50 2.19 -7.07
C TYR A 621 16.97 1.55 -5.76
N GLY A 622 16.43 2.35 -4.83
CA GLY A 622 16.04 1.95 -3.46
C GLY A 622 14.59 1.52 -3.28
N ASN A 623 14.08 0.68 -4.17
CA ASN A 623 12.64 0.37 -4.33
C ASN A 623 12.09 -0.67 -3.33
N ALA A 624 12.78 -0.88 -2.20
CA ALA A 624 12.73 -2.13 -1.44
C ALA A 624 11.45 -2.31 -0.60
N SER A 625 10.59 -3.24 -1.04
CA SER A 625 9.30 -3.54 -0.40
C SER A 625 9.22 -4.96 0.19
N ILE A 626 8.79 -5.09 1.45
CA ILE A 626 8.93 -6.33 2.23
C ILE A 626 7.64 -6.81 2.92
N LEU A 627 7.54 -8.13 3.12
CA LEU A 627 6.32 -8.92 3.00
C LEU A 627 6.31 -10.10 4.01
N ILE A 628 5.16 -10.66 4.39
CA ILE A 628 4.98 -11.60 5.55
C ILE A 628 4.20 -12.91 5.29
N GLN A 629 4.66 -14.04 5.89
CA GLN A 629 3.92 -15.27 6.25
C GLN A 629 4.70 -16.06 7.33
N PRO A 630 4.31 -17.28 7.79
CA PRO A 630 4.98 -18.01 8.91
C PRO A 630 6.40 -18.62 8.74
N ASP A 631 6.83 -19.14 7.59
CA ASP A 631 7.86 -20.21 7.49
C ASP A 631 9.19 -19.83 6.76
N ASN A 632 10.35 -19.64 7.41
CA ASN A 632 11.55 -19.06 6.76
C ASN A 632 12.22 -19.87 5.61
N ARG A 633 11.58 -19.77 4.44
CA ARG A 633 12.06 -19.92 3.07
C ARG A 633 11.78 -18.56 2.40
N ILE A 634 12.79 -17.71 2.22
CA ILE A 634 12.59 -16.27 1.95
C ILE A 634 13.16 -15.81 0.60
N ILE A 635 12.80 -14.60 0.19
CA ILE A 635 13.18 -13.95 -1.10
C ILE A 635 13.87 -12.61 -0.80
N LEU A 636 14.78 -12.14 -1.65
CA LEU A 636 15.44 -10.82 -1.64
C LEU A 636 15.64 -10.33 -3.10
N PHE A 637 14.60 -9.69 -3.63
CA PHE A 637 14.32 -9.39 -5.03
C PHE A 637 14.78 -8.03 -5.55
N GLY A 638 14.99 -7.91 -6.87
CA GLY A 638 15.35 -6.67 -7.57
C GLY A 638 14.81 -6.61 -8.99
N SER A 639 14.65 -5.40 -9.55
CA SER A 639 13.79 -5.12 -10.70
C SER A 639 14.34 -4.08 -11.69
N SER A 640 15.46 -4.35 -12.38
CA SER A 640 16.01 -3.46 -13.41
C SER A 640 16.92 -4.14 -14.45
N SER A 641 17.47 -3.36 -15.38
CA SER A 641 18.12 -3.76 -16.64
C SER A 641 19.23 -4.82 -16.64
N ASP A 642 19.60 -5.18 -17.86
CA ASP A 642 20.94 -5.62 -18.21
C ASP A 642 21.38 -4.90 -19.52
N PRO A 643 22.63 -4.44 -19.65
CA PRO A 643 23.06 -3.61 -20.79
C PRO A 643 23.23 -4.38 -22.11
N ASN A 644 23.11 -5.72 -22.13
CA ASN A 644 23.49 -6.54 -23.28
C ASN A 644 22.39 -6.75 -24.36
N LEU A 645 21.30 -5.96 -24.33
CA LEU A 645 20.31 -5.89 -25.42
C LEU A 645 19.80 -4.45 -25.65
N TYR A 646 18.96 -4.28 -26.68
CA TYR A 646 18.43 -3.00 -27.15
C TYR A 646 17.94 -2.09 -26.01
N ASN A 647 18.39 -0.83 -26.07
CA ASN A 647 18.07 0.27 -25.16
C ASN A 647 18.37 0.03 -23.67
N GLY A 648 19.05 -1.07 -23.30
CA GLY A 648 19.32 -1.40 -21.89
C GLY A 648 18.04 -1.58 -21.08
N SER A 649 17.03 -2.24 -21.66
CA SER A 649 15.71 -2.38 -21.05
C SER A 649 15.72 -3.29 -19.80
N ILE A 650 14.70 -3.16 -18.93
CA ILE A 650 14.69 -3.61 -17.52
C ILE A 650 14.48 -5.15 -17.35
N THR A 651 15.39 -5.92 -16.75
CA THR A 651 15.34 -7.42 -16.71
C THR A 651 14.99 -8.02 -15.33
N LEU A 652 14.96 -9.37 -15.21
CA LEU A 652 14.69 -10.11 -13.96
C LEU A 652 15.71 -11.23 -13.69
N SER A 653 15.32 -12.32 -13.01
CA SER A 653 16.10 -12.81 -11.87
C SER A 653 15.29 -13.56 -10.82
N THR A 654 15.11 -14.87 -10.97
CA THR A 654 15.35 -15.78 -9.85
C THR A 654 16.82 -16.22 -9.85
N ALA A 655 17.46 -16.23 -8.69
CA ALA A 655 18.79 -16.78 -8.42
C ALA A 655 18.83 -16.97 -6.89
N ARG A 656 19.34 -18.09 -6.37
CA ARG A 656 19.02 -18.53 -5.00
C ARG A 656 20.23 -18.60 -4.08
N ILE A 657 19.93 -18.65 -2.79
CA ILE A 657 20.76 -19.08 -1.67
C ILE A 657 20.06 -20.28 -1.01
N ASN A 658 20.81 -21.15 -0.33
CA ASN A 658 20.31 -22.09 0.68
C ASN A 658 21.01 -21.82 2.03
N SER A 659 20.74 -22.61 3.06
CA SER A 659 21.33 -22.40 4.39
C SER A 659 22.84 -22.71 4.45
N ASN A 660 23.19 -23.98 4.64
CA ASN A 660 24.47 -24.37 5.22
C ASN A 660 25.54 -24.57 4.13
N GLY A 661 26.67 -23.86 4.25
CA GLY A 661 27.82 -23.79 3.33
C GLY A 661 27.98 -24.96 2.36
N SER A 662 27.50 -24.79 1.12
CA SER A 662 27.41 -25.81 0.09
C SER A 662 27.23 -25.21 -1.30
N LEU A 663 27.48 -26.03 -2.33
CA LEU A 663 26.57 -26.12 -3.48
C LEU A 663 26.19 -27.61 -3.57
N ASP A 664 24.89 -27.90 -3.60
CA ASP A 664 24.29 -29.02 -2.85
C ASP A 664 23.43 -29.93 -3.75
N THR A 665 23.85 -31.19 -3.90
CA THR A 665 23.61 -32.00 -5.12
C THR A 665 22.19 -32.59 -5.26
N THR A 666 21.19 -31.74 -5.52
CA THR A 666 19.76 -32.11 -5.58
C THR A 666 18.97 -31.59 -6.79
N PHE A 667 19.59 -30.87 -7.74
CA PHE A 667 18.88 -30.19 -8.84
C PHE A 667 19.62 -30.25 -10.21
N GLY A 668 20.19 -29.15 -10.73
CA GLY A 668 21.02 -29.19 -11.95
C GLY A 668 21.87 -27.94 -12.20
N THR A 669 22.92 -28.11 -13.02
CA THR A 669 24.08 -27.21 -13.19
C THR A 669 23.85 -25.92 -13.99
N GLY A 670 24.59 -24.86 -13.64
CA GLY A 670 25.16 -23.90 -14.58
C GLY A 670 25.19 -22.44 -14.13
N GLY A 671 24.44 -22.06 -13.08
CA GLY A 671 24.45 -20.73 -12.42
C GLY A 671 24.12 -19.52 -13.30
N LYS A 672 23.87 -19.77 -14.58
CA LYS A 672 23.78 -18.91 -15.76
C LYS A 672 22.94 -19.69 -16.79
N GLU A 673 22.28 -19.01 -17.72
CA GLU A 673 21.18 -19.65 -18.47
C GLU A 673 20.94 -19.06 -19.88
N THR A 674 19.72 -19.20 -20.40
CA THR A 674 19.24 -18.86 -21.75
C THR A 674 17.82 -18.28 -21.67
N THR A 675 17.60 -17.32 -20.77
CA THR A 675 16.30 -16.95 -20.21
C THR A 675 16.05 -15.41 -20.33
N LEU A 676 14.85 -14.94 -20.70
CA LEU A 676 14.58 -13.49 -20.98
C LEU A 676 13.10 -13.06 -20.79
N ILE A 677 12.76 -11.82 -21.10
CA ILE A 677 11.35 -11.39 -21.26
C ILE A 677 11.23 -10.29 -22.36
N GLY A 678 10.12 -9.55 -22.48
CA GLY A 678 9.85 -8.56 -23.56
C GLY A 678 10.49 -7.17 -23.48
N TYR A 679 9.80 -6.17 -22.89
CA TYR A 679 10.21 -4.76 -22.80
C TYR A 679 10.00 -4.13 -21.40
N THR A 680 10.45 -2.88 -21.23
CA THR A 680 10.65 -2.18 -19.95
C THR A 680 9.51 -2.33 -18.94
N TYR A 681 9.87 -2.58 -17.67
CA TYR A 681 8.97 -2.72 -16.53
C TYR A 681 9.35 -1.73 -15.41
N PHE A 682 8.42 -1.28 -14.56
CA PHE A 682 8.76 -0.47 -13.36
C PHE A 682 8.18 -1.02 -12.03
N PRO A 683 8.95 -0.99 -10.91
CA PRO A 683 8.53 -1.48 -9.58
C PRO A 683 7.70 -0.48 -8.73
N TYR A 684 7.50 -0.79 -7.45
CA TYR A 684 7.02 0.04 -6.31
C TYR A 684 6.93 -0.86 -5.07
N ALA A 685 5.93 -1.75 -5.03
CA ALA A 685 5.64 -2.71 -3.97
C ALA A 685 4.72 -3.83 -4.53
N GLY A 686 4.42 -4.86 -3.73
CA GLY A 686 3.73 -6.06 -4.21
C GLY A 686 2.89 -6.83 -3.19
N THR A 687 2.10 -7.78 -3.72
CA THR A 687 1.00 -8.47 -3.03
C THR A 687 0.75 -9.90 -3.54
N ILE A 688 -0.25 -10.65 -3.02
CA ILE A 688 -0.35 -12.11 -3.25
C ILE A 688 -1.76 -12.75 -3.26
N LYS A 689 -1.85 -13.99 -2.74
CA LYS A 689 -3.00 -14.88 -2.56
C LYS A 689 -2.56 -16.05 -1.63
N PRO A 690 -3.44 -16.88 -1.02
CA PRO A 690 -3.00 -17.87 -0.02
C PRO A 690 -2.18 -19.11 -0.46
N ASP A 691 -2.34 -19.63 -1.68
CA ASP A 691 -1.98 -21.01 -2.11
C ASP A 691 -0.79 -21.17 -3.12
N GLY A 692 0.39 -21.63 -2.71
CA GLY A 692 1.51 -22.26 -3.47
C GLY A 692 2.23 -21.51 -4.62
N LYS A 693 1.57 -20.54 -5.25
CA LYS A 693 1.68 -20.16 -6.66
C LYS A 693 2.19 -18.73 -6.94
N LEU A 694 2.57 -18.52 -8.19
CA LEU A 694 3.25 -17.35 -8.75
C LEU A 694 2.28 -16.31 -9.35
N ILE A 695 2.69 -15.04 -9.44
CA ILE A 695 2.17 -13.96 -10.32
C ILE A 695 3.02 -12.70 -10.07
N ILE A 696 3.45 -11.97 -11.09
CA ILE A 696 4.03 -10.63 -10.98
C ILE A 696 3.71 -9.84 -12.25
N ALA A 697 2.74 -8.93 -12.17
CA ALA A 697 2.35 -7.97 -13.21
C ALA A 697 2.69 -6.52 -12.76
N GLY A 698 2.71 -5.53 -13.65
CA GLY A 698 3.09 -4.15 -13.32
C GLY A 698 3.19 -3.20 -14.51
N VAL A 699 3.85 -2.04 -14.31
CA VAL A 699 3.95 -0.94 -15.29
C VAL A 699 4.82 -1.29 -16.48
N SER A 700 4.44 -0.90 -17.70
CA SER A 700 5.33 -0.85 -18.88
C SER A 700 5.86 0.54 -19.20
N ASN A 701 6.73 0.61 -20.20
CA ASN A 701 6.64 1.69 -21.19
C ASN A 701 5.37 1.49 -22.03
N GLY A 702 4.36 2.35 -21.90
CA GLY A 702 3.13 2.27 -22.71
C GLY A 702 2.17 1.14 -22.28
N PRO A 703 1.96 0.04 -23.07
CA PRO A 703 0.74 -0.78 -22.99
C PRO A 703 0.69 -1.90 -21.94
N HIS A 704 1.80 -2.60 -21.70
CA HIS A 704 1.75 -3.98 -21.20
C HIS A 704 1.59 -4.07 -19.67
N PHE A 705 1.07 -5.21 -19.17
CA PHE A 705 0.88 -5.47 -17.73
C PHE A 705 1.11 -6.96 -17.40
N SER A 706 2.28 -7.49 -17.79
CA SER A 706 2.56 -8.93 -17.93
C SER A 706 3.48 -9.56 -16.87
N THR A 707 3.49 -10.90 -16.89
CA THR A 707 3.99 -11.89 -15.94
C THR A 707 4.74 -12.99 -16.73
N VAL A 708 5.33 -13.99 -16.07
CA VAL A 708 6.07 -15.14 -16.63
C VAL A 708 5.69 -16.45 -15.91
N ARG A 709 5.55 -17.60 -16.61
CA ARG A 709 5.40 -18.96 -16.03
C ARG A 709 6.75 -19.46 -15.48
N TYR A 710 7.31 -18.77 -14.47
CA TYR A 710 8.51 -19.26 -13.79
C TYR A 710 8.17 -20.59 -13.10
N ASN A 711 9.02 -21.61 -13.24
CA ASN A 711 8.77 -22.94 -12.69
C ASN A 711 9.96 -23.48 -11.88
N ALA A 712 9.68 -24.44 -11.01
CA ALA A 712 10.61 -25.11 -10.09
C ALA A 712 10.20 -26.58 -9.87
N ASN A 713 8.88 -26.88 -9.86
CA ASN A 713 8.36 -28.24 -9.97
C ASN A 713 8.58 -28.88 -11.36
N GLY A 714 9.10 -28.12 -12.32
CA GLY A 714 9.48 -28.55 -13.66
C GLY A 714 10.09 -27.40 -14.46
N THR A 715 10.24 -27.59 -15.79
CA THR A 715 10.52 -26.51 -16.74
C THR A 715 9.27 -25.67 -17.03
N ILE A 716 9.43 -24.51 -17.67
CA ILE A 716 8.31 -23.64 -18.07
C ILE A 716 7.30 -24.31 -19.02
N ASP A 717 6.03 -23.93 -18.86
CA ASP A 717 4.89 -24.35 -19.68
C ASP A 717 4.87 -23.57 -21.02
N PRO A 718 4.83 -24.26 -22.18
CA PRO A 718 4.86 -23.62 -23.51
C PRO A 718 3.47 -23.17 -23.99
N ALA A 719 2.63 -22.62 -23.11
CA ALA A 719 1.19 -22.42 -23.34
C ALA A 719 0.62 -21.12 -22.75
N TYR A 720 -0.57 -20.73 -23.24
CA TYR A 720 -1.75 -20.13 -22.57
C TYR A 720 -1.50 -19.49 -21.18
N GLY A 721 -1.92 -18.23 -20.92
CA GLY A 721 -1.23 -17.35 -19.94
C GLY A 721 0.24 -17.39 -20.31
N THR A 722 0.47 -16.93 -21.52
CA THR A 722 1.42 -17.35 -22.57
C THR A 722 2.87 -17.36 -22.11
N ALA A 723 3.27 -18.47 -21.46
CA ALA A 723 4.49 -18.54 -20.67
C ALA A 723 4.63 -17.32 -19.71
N GLY A 724 3.51 -16.65 -19.40
CA GLY A 724 3.39 -15.20 -19.45
C GLY A 724 2.02 -14.70 -19.97
N ILE A 725 1.88 -14.20 -21.20
CA ILE A 725 0.76 -13.29 -21.54
C ILE A 725 -0.68 -13.83 -21.55
N LEU A 726 -1.53 -13.09 -20.85
CA LEU A 726 -2.98 -13.02 -20.98
C LEU A 726 -3.28 -11.63 -21.61
N THR A 727 -4.55 -11.25 -21.79
CA THR A 727 -4.86 -10.13 -22.68
C THR A 727 -6.19 -9.46 -22.34
N SER A 728 -6.37 -8.24 -22.86
CA SER A 728 -7.61 -7.46 -22.92
C SER A 728 -7.35 -6.23 -23.81
N ASP A 729 -8.29 -5.82 -24.64
CA ASP A 729 -8.22 -4.54 -25.36
C ASP A 729 -8.69 -3.36 -24.47
N LEU A 730 -7.84 -2.33 -24.35
CA LEU A 730 -7.80 -1.47 -23.15
C LEU A 730 -8.48 -0.08 -23.28
N SER A 731 -8.46 0.54 -24.45
CA SER A 731 -8.72 1.98 -24.73
C SER A 731 -7.73 2.99 -24.08
N GLY A 732 -7.55 4.16 -24.72
CA GLY A 732 -6.72 5.32 -24.35
C GLY A 732 -5.20 5.15 -24.18
N ASP A 733 -4.42 6.21 -24.51
CA ASP A 733 -2.94 6.20 -24.66
C ASP A 733 -2.07 6.93 -23.61
N TYR A 734 -2.58 7.91 -22.84
CA TYR A 734 -1.72 8.94 -22.23
C TYR A 734 -1.37 8.68 -20.75
N SER A 735 -2.21 9.13 -19.82
CA SER A 735 -2.01 9.02 -18.36
C SER A 735 -0.83 9.76 -17.72
N GLN A 736 -0.88 9.86 -16.39
CA GLN A 736 0.08 9.18 -15.52
C GLN A 736 -0.70 8.13 -14.70
N VAL A 737 -0.03 7.21 -14.00
CA VAL A 737 -0.70 6.16 -13.20
C VAL A 737 -0.02 5.99 -11.82
N THR A 738 -0.39 4.96 -11.06
CA THR A 738 -0.69 5.11 -9.62
C THR A 738 0.16 4.22 -8.68
N SER A 739 0.13 4.42 -7.35
CA SER A 739 0.97 3.72 -6.34
C SER A 739 0.23 2.71 -5.42
N VAL A 740 0.96 2.02 -4.53
CA VAL A 740 0.68 0.64 -4.08
C VAL A 740 0.64 0.43 -2.55
N LEU A 741 -0.38 -0.29 -2.07
CA LEU A 741 -0.53 -0.83 -0.70
C LEU A 741 -0.32 -2.36 -0.63
N PRO A 742 0.60 -2.87 0.23
CA PRO A 742 0.74 -4.32 0.47
C PRO A 742 -0.24 -4.97 1.48
N GLN A 743 -0.84 -6.11 1.08
CA GLN A 743 -1.75 -7.01 1.85
C GLN A 743 -1.74 -8.47 1.26
N PRO A 744 -2.65 -9.41 1.64
CA PRO A 744 -2.62 -10.83 1.19
C PRO A 744 -3.53 -11.32 0.02
N ASP A 745 -4.68 -10.70 -0.32
CA ASP A 745 -5.84 -11.34 -1.03
C ASP A 745 -5.62 -11.92 -2.42
N GLY A 746 -5.31 -11.04 -3.37
CA GLY A 746 -5.74 -11.16 -4.76
C GLY A 746 -6.23 -9.82 -5.38
N LYS A 747 -7.44 -9.35 -5.04
CA LYS A 747 -8.04 -8.10 -5.52
C LYS A 747 -7.14 -6.90 -5.27
N PHE A 748 -6.39 -6.45 -6.29
CA PHE A 748 -5.47 -5.32 -6.19
C PHE A 748 -6.18 -3.99 -5.92
N LEU A 749 -7.19 -3.71 -6.75
CA LEU A 749 -7.59 -2.39 -7.22
C LEU A 749 -6.45 -1.64 -7.93
N VAL A 750 -6.80 -0.84 -8.93
CA VAL A 750 -5.90 -0.02 -9.74
C VAL A 750 -6.71 1.17 -10.27
N ALA A 751 -6.09 2.35 -10.37
CA ALA A 751 -6.73 3.61 -10.76
C ALA A 751 -5.89 4.37 -11.80
N LEU A 752 -6.48 5.33 -12.54
CA LEU A 752 -5.89 6.00 -13.72
C LEU A 752 -5.90 7.55 -13.66
N LYS A 753 -5.17 8.19 -14.59
CA LYS A 753 -5.33 9.60 -15.01
C LYS A 753 -5.85 9.68 -16.44
N MET A 754 -7.13 9.41 -16.65
CA MET A 754 -7.69 9.75 -17.95
C MET A 754 -7.65 11.28 -18.12
N PRO A 755 -7.38 11.83 -19.32
CA PRO A 755 -7.67 13.23 -19.62
C PRO A 755 -9.15 13.59 -19.34
N GLY A 756 -9.49 14.88 -19.38
CA GLY A 756 -10.74 15.43 -18.83
C GLY A 756 -11.41 16.51 -19.69
N GLU A 757 -12.51 17.07 -19.19
CA GLU A 757 -13.40 17.88 -20.03
C GLU A 757 -12.89 19.29 -20.36
N ALA A 758 -12.12 19.93 -19.48
CA ALA A 758 -11.44 21.20 -19.81
C ALA A 758 -10.12 20.93 -20.58
N PRO A 759 -9.64 21.85 -21.44
CA PRO A 759 -8.39 21.66 -22.16
C PRO A 759 -7.20 21.34 -21.24
N GLU A 760 -6.48 20.26 -21.58
CA GLU A 760 -5.36 19.66 -20.84
C GLU A 760 -5.70 19.07 -19.44
N SER A 761 -6.97 19.11 -19.01
CA SER A 761 -7.45 18.47 -17.77
C SER A 761 -7.44 16.93 -17.84
N CYS A 762 -7.76 16.26 -16.72
CA CYS A 762 -7.47 14.85 -16.43
C CYS A 762 -8.36 14.20 -15.33
N ASP A 763 -9.63 13.94 -15.61
CA ASP A 763 -10.61 13.46 -14.63
C ASP A 763 -10.45 12.00 -14.15
N PHE A 764 -11.37 11.52 -13.29
CA PHE A 764 -11.19 10.25 -12.56
C PHE A 764 -12.26 9.17 -12.78
N MET A 765 -11.79 8.03 -13.29
CA MET A 765 -12.41 6.67 -13.31
C MET A 765 -11.52 5.23 -13.19
N ILE A 766 -12.64 4.75 -12.44
CA ILE A 766 -13.07 3.71 -11.45
C ILE A 766 -13.42 2.34 -12.08
N LYS A 767 -12.94 1.26 -11.44
CA LYS A 767 -13.10 -0.14 -11.86
C LYS A 767 -12.81 -1.09 -10.70
N ARG A 768 -13.60 -2.15 -10.51
CA ARG A 768 -13.22 -3.33 -9.70
C ARG A 768 -13.26 -4.62 -10.53
N PHE A 769 -12.24 -4.74 -11.37
CA PHE A 769 -11.89 -5.93 -12.17
C PHE A 769 -11.51 -7.11 -11.26
N ASN A 770 -11.19 -8.29 -11.81
CA ASN A 770 -10.65 -9.42 -11.04
C ASN A 770 -9.62 -10.20 -11.88
N ALA A 771 -9.68 -11.53 -11.94
CA ALA A 771 -8.52 -12.27 -11.46
C ALA A 771 -7.85 -13.27 -12.42
N ASP A 772 -8.34 -13.34 -13.65
CA ASP A 772 -7.57 -13.76 -14.82
C ASP A 772 -7.68 -12.60 -15.84
N GLY A 773 -8.28 -12.74 -17.03
CA GLY A 773 -8.75 -11.54 -17.76
C GLY A 773 -9.95 -11.80 -18.83
N THR A 774 -12.27 -11.61 -18.80
CA THR A 774 -13.58 -11.68 -19.58
C THR A 774 -14.28 -10.30 -19.53
N PHE A 775 -15.31 -10.09 -20.36
CA PHE A 775 -16.08 -8.82 -20.41
C PHE A 775 -17.54 -9.03 -19.98
N ASP A 776 -18.15 -7.97 -19.43
CA ASP A 776 -19.37 -8.01 -18.63
C ASP A 776 -20.43 -7.09 -19.26
N ASP A 777 -21.71 -7.48 -19.20
CA ASP A 777 -22.78 -6.76 -19.92
C ASP A 777 -24.18 -6.82 -19.23
N ASP A 778 -24.24 -7.33 -17.99
CA ASP A 778 -25.38 -8.10 -17.50
C ASP A 778 -26.60 -7.25 -17.06
N PHE A 779 -26.37 -6.14 -16.34
CA PHE A 779 -27.45 -5.23 -15.90
C PHE A 779 -26.96 -3.80 -15.60
N GLY A 780 -26.98 -2.92 -16.61
CA GLY A 780 -26.62 -1.50 -16.48
C GLY A 780 -26.95 -0.72 -17.75
N GLY A 781 -25.99 0.04 -18.29
CA GLY A 781 -26.09 0.61 -19.65
C GLY A 781 -25.40 1.96 -19.83
N GLN A 782 -24.13 1.91 -20.28
CA GLN A 782 -23.16 3.01 -20.49
C GLN A 782 -22.09 3.13 -19.37
N ASN A 783 -21.55 4.32 -19.13
CA ASN A 783 -20.11 4.50 -18.94
C ASN A 783 -19.58 4.33 -17.50
N GLY A 784 -20.36 4.71 -16.47
CA GLY A 784 -19.80 4.93 -15.13
C GLY A 784 -20.82 5.02 -14.00
N ILE A 785 -20.65 5.99 -13.09
CA ILE A 785 -21.35 6.10 -11.80
C ILE A 785 -21.61 7.59 -11.49
N THR A 786 -22.85 7.96 -11.15
CA THR A 786 -23.37 9.33 -11.27
C THR A 786 -22.87 10.36 -10.23
N THR A 787 -21.58 10.73 -10.23
CA THR A 787 -21.01 11.69 -9.25
C THR A 787 -19.80 12.49 -9.78
N SER A 788 -19.99 13.66 -10.40
CA SER A 788 -18.87 14.58 -10.73
C SER A 788 -19.28 16.05 -11.02
N PHE A 789 -18.27 16.94 -11.13
CA PHE A 789 -18.31 18.42 -11.24
C PHE A 789 -17.34 18.98 -12.33
N TYR A 790 -16.56 20.04 -12.06
CA TYR A 790 -15.96 20.95 -13.06
C TYR A 790 -14.45 21.33 -12.85
N ASP A 791 -14.10 22.63 -12.70
CA ASP A 791 -13.54 23.53 -13.74
C ASP A 791 -12.18 23.34 -14.49
N GLY A 792 -11.10 22.65 -14.04
CA GLY A 792 -9.84 22.77 -14.85
C GLY A 792 -8.48 22.12 -14.49
N TYR A 793 -7.54 22.90 -13.94
CA TYR A 793 -6.09 22.77 -14.21
C TYR A 793 -5.21 22.76 -12.94
N ASP A 794 -5.06 21.59 -12.32
CA ASP A 794 -4.42 21.37 -11.01
C ASP A 794 -3.83 19.92 -10.89
N ALA A 795 -4.07 19.17 -9.80
CA ALA A 795 -4.19 17.69 -9.76
C ALA A 795 -4.72 17.15 -8.40
N ALA A 796 -5.25 15.93 -8.34
CA ALA A 796 -5.90 15.37 -7.13
C ALA A 796 -5.74 13.85 -6.97
N PHE A 797 -5.57 13.37 -5.72
CA PHE A 797 -4.97 12.05 -5.46
C PHE A 797 -5.15 11.54 -4.01
N ALA A 798 -5.41 10.24 -3.79
CA ALA A 798 -5.16 9.48 -2.53
C ALA A 798 -5.41 7.95 -2.71
N VAL A 799 -5.60 7.21 -1.60
CA VAL A 799 -6.57 6.09 -1.40
C VAL A 799 -6.65 5.77 0.10
N GLY A 800 -7.79 5.27 0.62
CA GLY A 800 -7.94 4.91 2.04
C GLY A 800 -8.59 3.55 2.31
N LEU A 801 -8.43 3.04 3.55
CA LEU A 801 -9.01 1.79 4.03
C LEU A 801 -9.33 1.86 5.54
N GLN A 802 -10.45 1.29 6.00
CA GLN A 802 -10.84 1.17 7.43
C GLN A 802 -11.98 0.11 7.65
N SER A 803 -12.50 -0.06 8.88
CA SER A 803 -13.23 -1.28 9.31
C SER A 803 -14.74 -1.39 9.03
N ASP A 804 -15.60 -0.41 9.36
CA ASP A 804 -17.04 -0.45 9.00
C ASP A 804 -17.28 -0.27 7.48
N ASN A 805 -16.24 0.20 6.80
CA ASN A 805 -16.05 0.33 5.36
C ASN A 805 -16.81 1.53 4.78
N LYS A 806 -16.34 2.69 5.24
CA LYS A 806 -16.21 3.98 4.52
C LYS A 806 -14.75 4.14 4.06
N VAL A 807 -14.44 5.13 3.24
CA VAL A 807 -13.21 5.14 2.41
C VAL A 807 -12.60 6.54 2.34
N VAL A 808 -11.32 6.66 1.94
CA VAL A 808 -10.84 7.90 1.29
C VAL A 808 -10.76 7.69 -0.21
N VAL A 809 -11.64 8.38 -0.94
CA VAL A 809 -11.57 8.61 -2.39
C VAL A 809 -11.37 10.12 -2.61
N ALA A 810 -10.25 10.69 -2.13
CA ALA A 810 -9.96 12.13 -2.18
C ALA A 810 -9.92 12.71 -3.59
N GLY A 811 -10.98 13.46 -3.92
CA GLY A 811 -10.91 14.56 -4.88
C GLY A 811 -10.67 15.89 -4.17
N SER A 812 -10.96 17.00 -4.84
CA SER A 812 -10.98 18.34 -4.25
C SER A 812 -11.92 19.30 -4.99
N ALA A 813 -12.54 20.28 -4.30
CA ALA A 813 -13.78 20.88 -4.80
C ALA A 813 -13.70 22.31 -5.37
N ASN A 814 -12.88 23.22 -4.83
CA ASN A 814 -12.61 24.57 -5.39
C ASN A 814 -13.80 25.56 -5.42
N ASN A 815 -13.55 26.76 -4.89
CA ASN A 815 -14.32 27.99 -5.10
C ASN A 815 -13.35 29.20 -5.17
N GLY A 816 -12.45 29.23 -6.16
CA GLY A 816 -11.56 30.36 -6.46
C GLY A 816 -10.11 30.16 -6.05
N VAL A 817 -9.64 30.86 -5.01
CA VAL A 817 -8.20 31.12 -4.75
C VAL A 817 -7.73 30.77 -3.31
N SER A 818 -7.99 29.55 -2.82
CA SER A 818 -7.34 28.96 -1.63
C SER A 818 -7.49 27.42 -1.58
N MET A 819 -6.46 26.65 -1.96
CA MET A 819 -6.55 25.17 -1.99
C MET A 819 -6.43 24.58 -0.58
N ASP A 820 -7.51 24.00 -0.06
CA ASP A 820 -7.81 23.90 1.40
C ASP A 820 -8.30 22.51 1.88
N PHE A 821 -9.29 22.43 2.78
CA PHE A 821 -9.77 21.24 3.52
C PHE A 821 -11.21 20.83 3.16
N ALA A 822 -11.48 19.53 2.92
CA ALA A 822 -12.85 18.99 2.78
C ALA A 822 -12.97 17.46 3.05
N LEU A 823 -14.14 16.87 2.73
CA LEU A 823 -14.50 15.43 2.81
C LEU A 823 -15.72 15.12 1.88
N THR A 824 -16.25 13.89 1.78
CA THR A 824 -17.65 13.50 1.36
C THR A 824 -18.01 12.09 1.97
N ARG A 825 -19.01 11.35 1.46
CA ARG A 825 -19.53 10.03 1.96
C ARG A 825 -19.87 9.01 0.83
N TYR A 826 -20.68 7.96 1.11
CA TYR A 826 -21.00 6.69 0.39
C TYR A 826 -20.27 5.43 0.96
N THR A 827 -20.73 4.20 0.67
CA THR A 827 -20.11 2.95 1.22
C THR A 827 -19.99 1.72 0.26
N ASN A 828 -21.08 1.02 -0.09
CA ASN A 828 -21.20 -0.23 -0.89
C ASN A 828 -20.95 -1.64 -0.27
N THR A 829 -20.42 -2.67 -0.97
CA THR A 829 -20.49 -4.11 -0.57
C THR A 829 -19.26 -5.04 -0.88
N ILE A 830 -19.10 -6.13 -0.09
CA ILE A 830 -19.02 -7.55 -0.51
C ILE A 830 -20.29 -8.21 0.05
N LEU A 831 -20.84 -9.29 -0.56
CA LEU A 831 -21.89 -10.11 0.07
C LEU A 831 -21.32 -10.95 1.24
N ASN A 832 -20.96 -10.28 2.33
CA ASN A 832 -20.76 -10.90 3.62
C ASN A 832 -22.10 -10.84 4.38
N VAL A 833 -22.42 -11.84 5.20
CA VAL A 833 -23.64 -11.74 6.04
C VAL A 833 -23.37 -10.68 7.10
N ASP A 834 -24.02 -9.52 6.93
CA ASP A 834 -23.80 -8.32 7.73
C ASP A 834 -23.68 -8.63 9.22
N HIS A 835 -22.64 -8.08 9.83
CA HIS A 835 -22.35 -8.23 11.25
C HIS A 835 -23.28 -7.34 12.09
N PHE A 836 -24.58 -7.63 12.07
CA PHE A 836 -25.63 -6.93 12.81
C PHE A 836 -25.53 -7.18 14.34
N ASN A 837 -24.50 -6.60 14.96
CA ASN A 837 -24.36 -6.49 16.42
C ASN A 837 -25.28 -5.37 16.97
N ASN A 838 -26.59 -5.56 16.84
CA ASN A 838 -27.58 -4.83 17.63
C ASN A 838 -27.98 -5.66 18.87
N ASP A 839 -27.02 -5.86 19.77
CA ASP A 839 -27.25 -6.46 21.09
C ASP A 839 -28.17 -5.61 21.98
N SER A 840 -28.40 -4.35 21.59
CA SER A 840 -29.35 -3.40 22.16
C SER A 840 -30.83 -3.76 21.95
N PHE A 841 -31.17 -4.60 20.97
CA PHE A 841 -32.56 -4.86 20.57
C PHE A 841 -33.22 -5.98 21.40
N GLY A 842 -33.30 -5.79 22.72
CA GLY A 842 -34.33 -6.37 23.61
C GLY A 842 -34.54 -7.90 23.69
N LEU A 843 -33.68 -8.74 23.11
CA LEU A 843 -33.95 -10.18 22.88
C LEU A 843 -32.94 -11.13 23.54
N VAL A 844 -33.46 -12.12 24.28
CA VAL A 844 -32.71 -13.17 24.97
C VAL A 844 -33.13 -14.55 24.48
N LEU A 845 -32.16 -15.36 24.07
CA LEU A 845 -32.35 -16.78 23.72
C LEU A 845 -32.23 -17.67 24.96
N TYR A 846 -33.14 -18.63 25.14
CA TYR A 846 -33.03 -19.62 26.23
C TYR A 846 -33.79 -20.94 25.93
N PRO A 847 -33.34 -22.11 26.44
CA PRO A 847 -31.99 -22.37 26.92
C PRO A 847 -30.99 -22.35 25.75
N ASN A 848 -29.80 -21.80 26.00
CA ASN A 848 -28.69 -21.80 25.04
C ASN A 848 -27.39 -22.05 25.83
N PRO A 849 -26.73 -23.22 25.71
CA PRO A 849 -26.95 -24.28 24.73
C PRO A 849 -28.33 -24.96 24.79
N VAL A 850 -28.83 -25.36 23.62
CA VAL A 850 -30.16 -25.95 23.42
C VAL A 850 -30.09 -27.46 23.17
N LYS A 851 -31.12 -28.19 23.63
CA LYS A 851 -31.34 -29.61 23.26
C LYS A 851 -32.43 -29.74 22.20
N ASP A 852 -33.70 -29.55 22.59
CA ASP A 852 -34.85 -29.89 21.73
C ASP A 852 -35.69 -28.68 21.31
N LYS A 853 -35.72 -27.62 22.14
CA LYS A 853 -36.54 -26.42 21.95
C LYS A 853 -35.79 -25.18 22.41
N LEU A 854 -35.77 -24.14 21.58
CA LEU A 854 -35.21 -22.83 21.88
C LEU A 854 -36.35 -21.81 21.99
N TYR A 855 -36.28 -20.87 22.93
CA TYR A 855 -37.26 -19.81 23.09
C TYR A 855 -36.64 -18.44 22.83
N ILE A 856 -37.39 -17.59 22.13
CA ILE A 856 -37.04 -16.19 21.87
C ILE A 856 -37.81 -15.33 22.89
N LYS A 857 -37.10 -14.71 23.85
CA LYS A 857 -37.72 -13.86 24.88
C LYS A 857 -37.48 -12.38 24.60
N ASN A 858 -38.56 -11.62 24.47
CA ASN A 858 -38.54 -10.16 24.60
C ASN A 858 -38.46 -9.78 26.09
N VAL A 859 -37.48 -8.95 26.45
CA VAL A 859 -37.30 -8.41 27.82
C VAL A 859 -37.63 -6.91 27.94
N GLU A 860 -37.89 -6.21 26.85
CA GLU A 860 -38.24 -4.78 26.80
C GLU A 860 -39.75 -4.50 26.79
N GLY A 861 -40.47 -5.04 27.78
CA GLY A 861 -41.78 -4.51 28.20
C GLY A 861 -42.87 -4.37 27.11
N GLY A 862 -42.83 -5.17 26.04
CA GLY A 862 -43.87 -5.24 25.02
C GLY A 862 -43.81 -4.22 23.87
N LYS A 863 -42.72 -3.47 23.69
CA LYS A 863 -42.56 -2.52 22.56
C LYS A 863 -41.93 -3.11 21.28
N LEU A 864 -41.25 -4.24 21.40
CA LEU A 864 -40.58 -4.93 20.29
C LEU A 864 -41.48 -6.04 19.72
N GLU A 865 -41.86 -5.92 18.46
CA GLU A 865 -42.68 -6.88 17.71
C GLU A 865 -41.76 -7.75 16.85
N ILE A 866 -41.82 -9.08 17.04
CA ILE A 866 -41.12 -10.04 16.18
C ILE A 866 -41.95 -10.27 14.92
N ARG A 867 -41.33 -10.16 13.74
CA ARG A 867 -41.96 -10.35 12.42
C ARG A 867 -41.65 -11.72 11.79
N GLY A 868 -40.65 -12.43 12.30
CA GLY A 868 -40.26 -13.77 11.89
C GLY A 868 -38.76 -14.01 12.15
N TYR A 869 -38.27 -15.21 11.87
CA TYR A 869 -36.85 -15.53 12.04
C TYR A 869 -36.37 -16.64 11.08
N CYS A 870 -35.06 -16.69 10.86
CA CYS A 870 -34.36 -17.69 10.05
C CYS A 870 -33.15 -18.23 10.82
N ILE A 871 -32.89 -19.53 10.76
CA ILE A 871 -31.72 -20.20 11.35
C ILE A 871 -30.81 -20.71 10.24
N TYR A 872 -29.51 -20.47 10.40
CA TYR A 872 -28.47 -20.88 9.45
C TYR A 872 -27.39 -21.71 10.15
N ASN A 873 -26.74 -22.62 9.42
CA ASN A 873 -25.53 -23.30 9.88
C ASN A 873 -24.28 -22.43 9.68
N THR A 874 -23.12 -22.92 10.12
CA THR A 874 -21.82 -22.22 9.95
C THR A 874 -21.37 -22.03 8.50
N LEU A 875 -22.06 -22.63 7.52
CA LEU A 875 -21.81 -22.46 6.09
C LEU A 875 -22.83 -21.49 5.43
N GLY A 876 -23.63 -20.79 6.23
CA GLY A 876 -24.65 -19.85 5.74
C GLY A 876 -25.88 -20.50 5.11
N GLN A 877 -26.04 -21.82 5.20
CA GLN A 877 -27.20 -22.53 4.64
C GLN A 877 -28.40 -22.40 5.58
N LEU A 878 -29.56 -22.04 5.03
CA LEU A 878 -30.82 -21.96 5.77
C LEU A 878 -31.26 -23.36 6.24
N ILE A 879 -31.45 -23.51 7.55
CA ILE A 879 -31.85 -24.75 8.23
C ILE A 879 -33.33 -24.72 8.61
N TYR A 880 -33.84 -23.55 9.00
CA TYR A 880 -35.23 -23.38 9.45
C TYR A 880 -35.67 -21.92 9.32
N SER A 881 -36.97 -21.68 9.12
CA SER A 881 -37.58 -20.35 9.27
C SER A 881 -38.93 -20.46 9.96
N GLY A 882 -39.30 -19.44 10.74
CA GLY A 882 -40.52 -19.39 11.55
C GLY A 882 -41.17 -18.01 11.56
N ALA A 883 -42.45 -17.97 11.92
CA ALA A 883 -43.29 -16.78 11.83
C ALA A 883 -43.24 -15.90 13.09
N ALA A 884 -43.80 -14.69 12.97
CA ALA A 884 -43.98 -13.72 14.07
C ALA A 884 -44.61 -14.32 15.36
N SER A 885 -45.50 -15.29 15.21
CA SER A 885 -46.20 -15.98 16.31
C SER A 885 -45.32 -16.93 17.11
N ASP A 886 -44.19 -17.37 16.56
CA ASP A 886 -43.52 -18.59 16.97
C ASP A 886 -42.41 -18.28 17.99
N SER A 887 -42.79 -17.97 19.22
CA SER A 887 -41.84 -17.75 20.33
C SER A 887 -41.06 -19.00 20.77
N GLU A 888 -41.47 -20.18 20.28
CA GLU A 888 -40.79 -21.48 20.44
C GLU A 888 -40.24 -21.93 19.08
N VAL A 889 -38.95 -22.25 19.04
CA VAL A 889 -38.25 -22.75 17.85
C VAL A 889 -37.89 -24.23 18.04
N PRO A 890 -38.35 -25.14 17.17
CA PRO A 890 -38.03 -26.57 17.27
C PRO A 890 -36.59 -26.84 16.80
N THR A 891 -35.75 -27.39 17.67
CA THR A 891 -34.34 -27.72 17.36
C THR A 891 -34.03 -29.21 17.39
N THR A 892 -35.04 -30.07 17.59
CA THR A 892 -34.88 -31.53 17.75
C THR A 892 -34.14 -32.19 16.58
N ASN A 893 -34.37 -31.71 15.36
CA ASN A 893 -33.77 -32.26 14.13
C ASN A 893 -32.40 -31.64 13.77
N PHE A 894 -31.87 -30.72 14.59
CA PHE A 894 -30.58 -30.09 14.31
C PHE A 894 -29.43 -30.99 14.77
N SER A 895 -28.40 -31.12 13.94
CA SER A 895 -27.14 -31.77 14.31
C SER A 895 -26.46 -31.05 15.47
N LYS A 896 -25.66 -31.75 16.28
CA LYS A 896 -24.81 -31.11 17.29
C LYS A 896 -23.86 -30.13 16.60
N GLY A 897 -23.77 -28.90 17.09
CA GLY A 897 -22.95 -27.88 16.44
C GLY A 897 -23.41 -26.45 16.70
N LEU A 898 -22.92 -25.55 15.84
CA LEU A 898 -23.15 -24.12 15.94
C LEU A 898 -24.09 -23.62 14.83
N TYR A 899 -25.01 -22.74 15.20
CA TYR A 899 -25.97 -22.12 14.31
C TYR A 899 -26.08 -20.62 14.62
N SER A 900 -26.52 -19.84 13.66
CA SER A 900 -26.97 -18.45 13.86
C SER A 900 -28.48 -18.36 13.66
N ILE A 901 -29.15 -17.48 14.40
CA ILE A 901 -30.54 -17.10 14.17
C ILE A 901 -30.62 -15.61 13.88
N LEU A 902 -31.24 -15.25 12.77
CA LEU A 902 -31.62 -13.89 12.43
C LEU A 902 -33.10 -13.71 12.78
N ILE A 903 -33.40 -12.75 13.64
CA ILE A 903 -34.75 -12.44 14.13
C ILE A 903 -35.14 -11.09 13.57
N ASN A 904 -36.14 -11.05 12.70
CA ASN A 904 -36.68 -9.82 12.13
C ASN A 904 -37.68 -9.20 13.11
N THR A 905 -37.58 -7.90 13.37
CA THR A 905 -38.47 -7.16 14.27
C THR A 905 -39.02 -5.90 13.59
N ASN A 906 -39.94 -5.19 14.27
CA ASN A 906 -40.36 -3.84 13.86
C ASN A 906 -39.24 -2.79 13.87
N ASN A 907 -38.15 -3.02 14.62
CA ASN A 907 -37.03 -2.08 14.76
C ASN A 907 -35.78 -2.50 13.96
N GLY A 908 -35.84 -3.58 13.19
CA GLY A 908 -34.71 -4.13 12.41
C GLY A 908 -34.44 -5.61 12.71
N THR A 909 -33.32 -6.14 12.23
CA THR A 909 -32.96 -7.55 12.36
C THR A 909 -31.87 -7.75 13.42
N VAL A 910 -32.00 -8.79 14.23
CA VAL A 910 -31.07 -9.15 15.31
C VAL A 910 -30.47 -10.52 15.04
N SER A 911 -29.15 -10.64 15.01
CA SER A 911 -28.45 -11.92 14.91
C SER A 911 -28.06 -12.45 16.30
N LYS A 912 -28.26 -13.74 16.58
CA LYS A 912 -27.82 -14.39 17.81
C LYS A 912 -27.22 -15.77 17.52
N LYS A 913 -26.27 -16.19 18.37
CA LYS A 913 -25.58 -17.49 18.30
C LYS A 913 -26.40 -18.59 19.02
N ILE A 914 -26.55 -19.77 18.43
CA ILE A 914 -27.16 -20.97 19.03
C ILE A 914 -26.11 -22.08 19.10
N ILE A 915 -26.02 -22.76 20.25
CA ILE A 915 -25.18 -23.96 20.45
C ILE A 915 -26.11 -25.16 20.65
N LYS A 916 -26.11 -26.12 19.72
CA LYS A 916 -26.91 -27.36 19.80
C LYS A 916 -26.12 -28.49 20.47
N GLN A 917 -26.61 -29.00 21.59
CA GLN A 917 -26.05 -30.13 22.34
C GLN A 917 -26.42 -31.49 21.76
#